data_AF-A0ABD3J1R2-F1
#
_entry.id   AF-A0ABD3J1R2-F1
#
_cell.length_a   1.000
_cell.length_b   1.000
_cell.length_c   1.000
_cell.angle_alpha   90.00
_cell.angle_beta   90.00
_cell.angle_gamma   90.00
#
_symmetry.space_group_name_H-M   'P 1'
#
loop_
_entity.id
_entity.type
_entity.pdbx_description
1 polymer ?
#
loop_
_entity_poly.entity_id
_entity_poly.type
_entity_poly.pdbx_seq_one_letter_code
_entity_poly.pdbx_strand_id
1 'polypeptide(L)'
;MAKVLILAIVLAAAAAAAEAALPGRGVLGSGQEAPYRIHTLFSVECQNYFDWQTVGLVHSFKKARQPGPITRLLSCTDDELRSYRGMDLAPTMVVPSMSRHPKTGDWYPAINKPAGIVHWLKHSKDAEKVDWVVILDADMIIRGPIIPWELGAEKGRPVSAYYGYLVGCDNILSKLHTKHPELCDKVGGLLAMHMDDLRKLAPMWLSKTEEVREDRAHWATNITGDIYGKGWISEMYGYSFGAAEVGLKHKIDDNLMIYPGYTPRQGFEPILMHYGLPFKVGNWSFSKLDNHEDDIVYDCGRLFPEPPYPREVKMMEPDPNKRRALFLSIECINTLNEGLLMHHAARGCAKEKWSKYLSFLKSKTFAELTKPKLLKPKSLQTEETVKEKLTDEAARTYPKIHTIFSTECTPYFDWQTVGLIHSFHLSGQPGNITRLLSCTDEDLKKYTGHDLAPTHYVPSMSRHPLTGDWYPAINKPAAVLHWLNHVNIDAEFIVILDADMILRGPITPWEFNAARGRPVSTPYEYLIGCDNVLAKLHTSHPDACDKVGGVIVMHIDDLRQFAMLWLHKTEEVRADKAHYATNITGDIFESGWISEMYGYSFGAAELQLRHLISSEILIYPGYIPEPGVKYRVFHYGLEFKVGNWSFDKANYRDSDVVNKCWAKFPDPPDPSTLDQTDENLLQRDLLSIECARTLNEALRLHHVRRNCPDPNSMEEAAISRKLGRYDRSYAAKSNPIPTSVSKESSKEATGDAKFSTFGLWMVALWIFLGLGFLTVASVLLSGRKAKKTKGKSYRSKRRLSHSGLMDEKY
;
A
#
# COMPACT_ATOMS: atom_id res chain seq x y z
N MET A 1 63.02 -40.76 22.89
CA MET A 1 63.04 -39.34 22.47
C MET A 1 63.11 -39.12 20.97
N ALA A 2 63.71 -40.01 20.15
CA ALA A 2 63.78 -39.82 18.69
C ALA A 2 62.41 -39.87 17.96
N LYS A 3 61.43 -40.66 18.42
CA LYS A 3 60.10 -40.76 17.77
C LYS A 3 59.17 -39.55 17.99
N VAL A 4 59.36 -38.80 19.07
CA VAL A 4 58.58 -37.57 19.35
C VAL A 4 59.13 -36.38 18.56
N LEU A 5 60.45 -36.33 18.36
CA LEU A 5 61.09 -35.32 17.53
C LEU A 5 60.75 -35.51 16.04
N ILE A 6 60.66 -36.76 15.55
CA ILE A 6 60.25 -37.05 14.16
C ILE A 6 58.79 -36.66 13.92
N LEU A 7 57.88 -36.87 14.87
CA LEU A 7 56.48 -36.48 14.70
C LEU A 7 56.30 -34.95 14.73
N ALA A 8 57.09 -34.24 15.55
CA ALA A 8 57.10 -32.78 15.58
C ALA A 8 57.70 -32.17 14.30
N ILE A 9 58.74 -32.80 13.73
CA ILE A 9 59.34 -32.37 12.45
C ILE A 9 58.42 -32.68 11.28
N VAL A 10 57.70 -33.81 11.29
CA VAL A 10 56.70 -34.14 10.24
C VAL A 10 55.47 -33.22 10.31
N LEU A 11 55.03 -32.82 11.50
CA LEU A 11 53.93 -31.86 11.68
C LEU A 11 54.34 -30.42 11.33
N ALA A 12 55.58 -30.01 11.65
CA ALA A 12 56.12 -28.71 11.26
C ALA A 12 56.38 -28.63 9.74
N ALA A 13 56.85 -29.70 9.11
CA ALA A 13 57.04 -29.77 7.66
C ALA A 13 55.70 -29.83 6.90
N ALA A 14 54.66 -30.47 7.44
CA ALA A 14 53.32 -30.47 6.86
C ALA A 14 52.63 -29.10 6.98
N ALA A 15 52.89 -28.34 8.06
CA ALA A 15 52.40 -26.97 8.21
C ALA A 15 53.14 -25.99 7.27
N ALA A 16 54.46 -26.14 7.10
CA ALA A 16 55.25 -25.30 6.20
C ALA A 16 55.02 -25.62 4.70
N ALA A 17 54.68 -26.87 4.35
CA ALA A 17 54.32 -27.24 2.98
C ALA A 17 52.91 -26.79 2.56
N ALA A 18 52.02 -26.52 3.54
CA ALA A 18 50.69 -25.96 3.26
C ALA A 18 50.71 -24.44 2.99
N GLU A 19 51.76 -23.72 3.42
CA GLU A 19 51.95 -22.28 3.15
C GLU A 19 52.79 -21.98 1.89
N ALA A 20 53.48 -22.98 1.30
CA ALA A 20 54.42 -22.75 0.18
C ALA A 20 53.98 -23.34 -1.19
N ALA A 21 52.79 -23.93 -1.31
CA ALA A 21 52.30 -24.46 -2.59
C ALA A 21 50.88 -23.98 -2.90
N LEU A 22 50.78 -22.83 -3.57
CA LEU A 22 49.96 -22.64 -4.77
C LEU A 22 50.22 -21.24 -5.39
N PRO A 23 51.22 -21.10 -6.28
CA PRO A 23 51.25 -20.05 -7.29
C PRO A 23 50.38 -20.45 -8.49
N GLY A 24 49.81 -19.44 -9.15
CA GLY A 24 48.71 -19.57 -10.10
C GLY A 24 49.00 -20.16 -11.49
N ARG A 25 47.90 -20.64 -12.09
CA ARG A 25 47.53 -20.70 -13.52
C ARG A 25 46.25 -21.57 -13.55
N GLY A 26 45.09 -21.19 -14.04
CA GLY A 26 44.62 -20.05 -14.80
C GLY A 26 43.31 -20.54 -15.43
N VAL A 27 42.17 -20.19 -14.84
CA VAL A 27 40.90 -20.25 -15.56
C VAL A 27 40.73 -18.86 -16.17
N LEU A 28 40.91 -18.79 -17.49
CA LEU A 28 40.58 -17.61 -18.27
C LEU A 28 39.09 -17.29 -18.07
N GLY A 29 38.82 -16.10 -17.52
CA GLY A 29 37.49 -15.56 -17.27
C GLY A 29 37.54 -14.29 -16.42
N SER A 30 38.21 -13.26 -16.95
CA SER A 30 38.23 -11.84 -16.51
C SER A 30 38.25 -11.56 -15.00
N GLY A 31 39.42 -11.69 -14.37
CA GLY A 31 39.73 -10.95 -13.15
C GLY A 31 40.04 -9.49 -13.51
N GLN A 32 39.04 -8.61 -13.46
CA GLN A 32 39.29 -7.18 -13.31
C GLN A 32 39.59 -6.93 -11.83
N GLU A 33 40.82 -6.51 -11.51
CA GLU A 33 41.00 -5.66 -10.31
C GLU A 33 39.98 -4.53 -10.44
N ALA A 34 39.11 -4.37 -9.43
CA ALA A 34 38.09 -3.34 -9.46
C ALA A 34 38.77 -1.99 -9.70
N PRO A 35 38.44 -1.24 -10.78
CA PRO A 35 39.19 -0.07 -11.18
C PRO A 35 39.15 1.09 -10.18
N TYR A 36 38.28 1.01 -9.16
CA TYR A 36 38.03 2.07 -8.18
C TYR A 36 38.03 1.56 -6.74
N ARG A 37 38.49 2.41 -5.82
CA ARG A 37 38.61 2.10 -4.39
C ARG A 37 37.32 2.44 -3.65
N ILE A 38 36.75 1.45 -2.95
CA ILE A 38 35.53 1.58 -2.16
C ILE A 38 35.89 1.67 -0.66
N HIS A 39 35.15 2.47 0.11
CA HIS A 39 35.22 2.47 1.59
C HIS A 39 33.81 2.43 2.18
N THR A 40 33.58 1.57 3.18
CA THR A 40 32.30 1.48 3.89
C THR A 40 32.36 2.20 5.24
N LEU A 41 31.38 3.07 5.52
CA LEU A 41 31.26 3.82 6.77
C LEU A 41 29.95 3.48 7.47
N PHE A 42 29.97 3.50 8.80
CA PHE A 42 28.77 3.48 9.62
C PHE A 42 29.02 4.25 10.92
N SER A 43 27.98 4.88 11.46
CA SER A 43 28.07 5.72 12.66
C SER A 43 27.38 5.05 13.84
N VAL A 44 27.99 5.16 15.03
CA VAL A 44 27.47 4.60 16.28
C VAL A 44 27.88 5.45 17.49
N GLU A 45 27.28 5.16 18.65
CA GLU A 45 27.67 5.74 19.95
C GLU A 45 28.30 4.70 20.88
N CYS A 46 29.01 5.15 21.93
CA CYS A 46 29.64 4.29 22.96
C CYS A 46 28.62 3.60 23.88
N GLN A 47 27.77 2.72 23.35
CA GLN A 47 26.72 2.04 24.12
C GLN A 47 26.56 0.59 23.70
N ASN A 48 26.15 -0.27 24.64
CA ASN A 48 25.88 -1.69 24.40
C ASN A 48 24.91 -1.91 23.23
N TYR A 49 23.93 -1.01 23.07
CA TYR A 49 22.99 -1.01 21.96
C TYR A 49 23.68 -1.16 20.60
N PHE A 50 24.74 -0.37 20.37
CA PHE A 50 25.45 -0.37 19.11
C PHE A 50 26.54 -1.44 19.03
N ASP A 51 26.97 -2.01 20.15
CA ASP A 51 28.01 -3.05 20.18
C ASP A 51 27.54 -4.32 19.48
N TRP A 52 26.35 -4.83 19.82
CA TRP A 52 25.82 -6.04 19.20
C TRP A 52 25.43 -5.80 17.73
N GLN A 53 24.99 -4.58 17.39
CA GLN A 53 24.74 -4.16 16.02
C GLN A 53 26.04 -4.13 15.20
N THR A 54 27.12 -3.59 15.78
CA THR A 54 28.46 -3.57 15.17
C THR A 54 28.94 -4.99 14.86
N VAL A 55 28.77 -5.93 15.79
CA VAL A 55 29.12 -7.35 15.57
C VAL A 55 28.35 -7.91 14.38
N GLY A 56 27.04 -7.67 14.30
CA GLY A 56 26.19 -8.10 13.20
C GLY A 56 26.61 -7.55 11.84
N LEU A 57 26.80 -6.22 11.76
CA LEU A 57 27.19 -5.53 10.53
C LEU A 57 28.57 -5.96 10.05
N VAL A 58 29.58 -5.97 10.93
CA VAL A 58 30.97 -6.37 10.57
C VAL A 58 31.04 -7.84 10.17
N HIS A 59 30.29 -8.71 10.84
CA HIS A 59 30.20 -10.12 10.46
C HIS A 59 29.58 -10.28 9.07
N SER A 60 28.42 -9.66 8.83
CA SER A 60 27.74 -9.72 7.54
C SER A 60 28.56 -9.10 6.41
N PHE A 61 29.29 -8.01 6.68
CA PHE A 61 30.26 -7.38 5.76
C PHE A 61 31.31 -8.39 5.28
N LYS A 62 31.96 -9.10 6.22
CA LYS A 62 32.96 -10.13 5.89
C LYS A 62 32.33 -11.29 5.13
N LYS A 63 31.15 -11.74 5.58
CA LYS A 63 30.44 -12.87 4.99
C LYS A 63 29.99 -12.60 3.57
N ALA A 64 29.48 -11.40 3.29
CA ALA A 64 29.06 -10.94 1.97
C ALA A 64 30.23 -10.69 1.01
N ARG A 65 31.48 -10.68 1.52
CA ARG A 65 32.69 -10.32 0.78
C ARG A 65 32.60 -8.90 0.22
N GLN A 66 32.09 -7.97 1.01
CA GLN A 66 32.04 -6.56 0.64
C GLN A 66 33.47 -6.06 0.35
N PRO A 67 33.72 -5.45 -0.82
CA PRO A 67 35.04 -4.93 -1.15
C PRO A 67 35.39 -3.67 -0.34
N GLY A 68 36.70 -3.44 -0.17
CA GLY A 68 37.23 -2.27 0.51
C GLY A 68 37.28 -2.41 2.04
N PRO A 69 37.85 -1.43 2.76
CA PRO A 69 37.79 -1.36 4.22
C PRO A 69 36.41 -0.89 4.73
N ILE A 70 36.12 -1.25 5.98
CA ILE A 70 35.01 -0.71 6.77
C ILE A 70 35.54 0.10 7.95
N THR A 71 34.99 1.29 8.20
CA THR A 71 35.32 2.12 9.35
C THR A 71 34.07 2.50 10.14
N ARG A 72 34.15 2.28 11.45
CA ARG A 72 33.16 2.71 12.43
C ARG A 72 33.49 4.12 12.91
N LEU A 73 32.55 5.04 12.72
CA LEU A 73 32.61 6.40 13.27
C LEU A 73 31.94 6.36 14.66
N LEU A 74 32.77 6.40 15.70
CA LEU A 74 32.34 6.17 17.07
C LEU A 74 32.25 7.52 17.81
N SER A 75 31.01 8.00 18.02
CA SER A 75 30.71 9.24 18.73
C SER A 75 30.57 9.01 20.22
N CYS A 76 31.49 9.56 21.01
CA CYS A 76 31.48 9.39 22.46
C CYS A 76 31.84 10.68 23.18
N THR A 77 31.31 10.84 24.39
CA THR A 77 31.85 11.78 25.36
C THR A 77 33.16 11.24 25.94
N ASP A 78 33.98 12.13 26.50
CA ASP A 78 35.25 11.74 27.15
C ASP A 78 35.05 10.73 28.29
N ASP A 79 33.94 10.84 29.02
CA ASP A 79 33.61 9.95 30.13
C ASP A 79 33.16 8.57 29.66
N GLU A 80 32.31 8.50 28.62
CA GLU A 80 31.93 7.23 27.99
C GLU A 80 33.16 6.51 27.43
N LEU A 81 34.03 7.22 26.73
CA LEU A 81 35.21 6.65 26.07
C LEU A 81 36.18 6.01 27.07
N ARG A 82 36.35 6.59 28.27
CA ARG A 82 37.24 6.04 29.32
C ARG A 82 36.85 4.65 29.79
N SER A 83 35.57 4.31 29.74
CA SER A 83 35.02 3.04 30.24
C SER A 83 34.50 2.12 29.13
N TYR A 84 34.55 2.58 27.88
CA TYR A 84 34.02 1.84 26.75
C TYR A 84 34.86 0.60 26.42
N ARG A 85 34.19 -0.55 26.32
CA ARG A 85 34.81 -1.88 26.15
C ARG A 85 34.84 -2.38 24.71
N GLY A 86 34.19 -1.67 23.79
CA GLY A 86 33.91 -2.14 22.44
C GLY A 86 34.87 -1.66 21.36
N MET A 87 36.06 -1.16 21.71
CA MET A 87 37.00 -0.57 20.73
C MET A 87 37.52 -1.55 19.67
N ASP A 88 37.58 -2.84 19.99
CA ASP A 88 38.04 -3.94 19.13
C ASP A 88 36.96 -4.49 18.19
N LEU A 89 35.70 -4.03 18.30
CA LEU A 89 34.59 -4.59 17.50
C LEU A 89 34.69 -4.30 16.00
N ALA A 90 35.34 -3.20 15.62
CA ALA A 90 35.55 -2.78 14.24
C ALA A 90 36.77 -1.85 14.12
N PRO A 91 37.40 -1.70 12.94
CA PRO A 91 38.29 -0.58 12.68
C PRO A 91 37.55 0.74 12.98
N THR A 92 38.04 1.49 13.96
CA THR A 92 37.26 2.59 14.58
C THR A 92 38.01 3.90 14.47
N MET A 93 37.29 4.95 14.06
CA MET A 93 37.69 6.34 14.24
C MET A 93 36.80 6.95 15.31
N VAL A 94 37.41 7.39 16.41
CA VAL A 94 36.70 8.15 17.45
C VAL A 94 36.43 9.55 16.90
N VAL A 95 35.17 9.97 16.95
CA VAL A 95 34.73 11.30 16.49
C VAL A 95 34.06 12.04 17.66
N PRO A 96 34.07 13.39 17.67
CA PRO A 96 33.37 14.15 18.70
C PRO A 96 31.88 13.79 18.76
N SER A 97 31.35 13.61 19.97
CA SER A 97 29.91 13.48 20.15
C SER A 97 29.23 14.85 20.00
N MET A 98 28.24 14.89 19.12
CA MET A 98 27.28 15.97 18.94
C MET A 98 25.90 15.59 19.50
N SER A 99 25.77 14.44 20.21
CA SER A 99 24.48 14.00 20.79
C SER A 99 23.84 15.07 21.64
N ARG A 100 24.65 15.89 22.32
CA ARG A 100 24.22 17.15 22.92
C ARG A 100 24.83 18.30 22.14
N HIS A 101 23.99 19.04 21.42
CA HIS A 101 24.44 20.07 20.50
C HIS A 101 25.18 21.19 21.26
N PRO A 102 26.40 21.58 20.83
CA PRO A 102 27.30 22.41 21.64
C PRO A 102 26.80 23.85 21.85
N LYS A 103 25.95 24.37 20.95
CA LYS A 103 25.42 25.75 21.06
C LYS A 103 24.05 25.79 21.74
N THR A 104 23.12 24.98 21.27
CA THR A 104 21.72 24.98 21.73
C THR A 104 21.49 24.09 22.96
N GLY A 105 22.40 23.16 23.25
CA GLY A 105 22.24 22.17 24.32
C GLY A 105 21.17 21.10 24.03
N ASP A 106 20.56 21.11 22.84
CA ASP A 106 19.55 20.14 22.43
C ASP A 106 20.13 18.72 22.42
N TRP A 107 19.36 17.76 22.91
CA TRP A 107 19.77 16.35 22.86
C TRP A 107 19.16 15.69 21.62
N TYR A 108 20.01 15.39 20.65
CA TYR A 108 19.66 14.78 19.38
C TYR A 108 20.80 13.88 18.85
N PRO A 109 20.90 12.61 19.31
CA PRO A 109 22.00 11.71 18.96
C PRO A 109 22.17 11.44 17.46
N ALA A 110 21.10 11.47 16.66
CA ALA A 110 21.19 11.14 15.24
C ALA A 110 22.09 12.13 14.45
N ILE A 111 22.29 13.37 14.92
CA ILE A 111 23.22 14.34 14.31
C ILE A 111 24.69 13.85 14.29
N ASN A 112 25.04 12.87 15.12
CA ASN A 112 26.36 12.27 15.12
C ASN A 112 26.75 11.69 13.76
N LYS A 113 25.78 11.18 12.99
CA LYS A 113 26.06 10.59 11.68
C LYS A 113 26.62 11.61 10.68
N PRO A 114 25.95 12.74 10.37
CA PRO A 114 26.55 13.76 9.52
C PRO A 114 27.80 14.40 10.13
N ALA A 115 27.83 14.64 11.44
CA ALA A 115 28.99 15.23 12.11
C ALA A 115 30.24 14.34 12.03
N GLY A 116 30.07 13.04 12.26
CA GLY A 116 31.13 12.03 12.17
C GLY A 116 31.68 11.90 10.75
N ILE A 117 30.82 11.99 9.73
CA ILE A 117 31.24 11.95 8.32
C ILE A 117 32.06 13.21 7.97
N VAL A 118 31.62 14.40 8.38
CA VAL A 118 32.40 15.64 8.22
C VAL A 118 33.76 15.52 8.91
N HIS A 119 33.79 14.96 10.12
CA HIS A 119 35.03 14.72 10.85
C HIS A 119 35.95 13.73 10.12
N TRP A 120 35.41 12.61 9.62
CA TRP A 120 36.17 11.62 8.86
C TRP A 120 36.78 12.22 7.59
N LEU A 121 36.01 12.98 6.80
CA LEU A 121 36.51 13.66 5.61
C LEU A 121 37.67 14.62 5.91
N LYS A 122 37.64 15.27 7.09
CA LYS A 122 38.64 16.27 7.48
C LYS A 122 39.92 15.67 8.04
N HIS A 123 39.82 14.54 8.74
CA HIS A 123 40.92 14.02 9.57
C HIS A 123 41.41 12.63 9.16
N SER A 124 40.67 11.88 8.36
CA SER A 124 41.07 10.54 7.91
C SER A 124 41.96 10.60 6.66
N LYS A 125 43.12 9.93 6.72
CA LYS A 125 43.97 9.72 5.54
C LYS A 125 43.32 8.80 4.50
N ASP A 126 42.36 7.98 4.91
CA ASP A 126 41.67 7.08 4.00
C ASP A 126 40.75 7.87 3.07
N ALA A 127 40.15 8.97 3.54
CA ALA A 127 39.26 9.83 2.74
C ALA A 127 39.97 10.50 1.54
N GLU A 128 41.30 10.58 1.55
CA GLU A 128 42.11 11.09 0.44
C GLU A 128 42.31 10.06 -0.68
N LYS A 129 42.12 8.76 -0.38
CA LYS A 129 42.48 7.63 -1.25
C LYS A 129 41.29 6.76 -1.64
N VAL A 130 40.09 7.30 -1.58
CA VAL A 130 38.84 6.58 -1.85
C VAL A 130 38.10 7.28 -2.97
N ASP A 131 37.57 6.49 -3.91
CA ASP A 131 36.83 6.99 -5.06
C ASP A 131 35.32 6.89 -4.80
N TRP A 132 34.88 5.84 -4.10
CA TRP A 132 33.49 5.57 -3.78
C TRP A 132 33.28 5.25 -2.30
N VAL A 133 32.17 5.74 -1.76
CA VAL A 133 31.78 5.51 -0.36
C VAL A 133 30.43 4.81 -0.28
N VAL A 134 30.32 3.89 0.66
CA VAL A 134 29.06 3.25 1.04
C VAL A 134 28.82 3.57 2.51
N ILE A 135 27.78 4.33 2.82
CA ILE A 135 27.39 4.66 4.21
C ILE A 135 26.16 3.83 4.56
N LEU A 136 26.23 3.12 5.69
CA LEU A 136 25.19 2.23 6.20
C LEU A 136 24.79 2.60 7.63
N ASP A 137 23.60 2.18 8.04
CA ASP A 137 23.20 2.17 9.44
C ASP A 137 23.73 0.93 10.17
N ALA A 138 23.94 1.02 11.48
CA ALA A 138 24.50 -0.07 12.28
C ALA A 138 23.56 -1.29 12.36
N ASP A 139 22.26 -1.09 12.21
CA ASP A 139 21.23 -2.12 12.25
C ASP A 139 20.93 -2.76 10.90
N MET A 140 21.99 -3.03 10.13
CA MET A 140 21.88 -3.64 8.82
C MET A 140 22.63 -4.97 8.72
N ILE A 141 22.08 -5.89 7.93
CA ILE A 141 22.72 -7.15 7.52
C ILE A 141 23.01 -7.09 6.03
N ILE A 142 24.29 -7.14 5.67
CA ILE A 142 24.75 -7.20 4.29
C ILE A 142 24.62 -8.65 3.81
N ARG A 143 23.73 -8.89 2.84
CA ARG A 143 23.52 -10.21 2.23
C ARG A 143 24.35 -10.40 0.95
N GLY A 144 24.79 -9.31 0.33
CA GLY A 144 25.54 -9.30 -0.93
C GLY A 144 26.45 -8.08 -1.04
N PRO A 145 27.49 -8.11 -1.90
CA PRO A 145 28.37 -6.97 -2.07
C PRO A 145 27.59 -5.77 -2.67
N ILE A 146 27.76 -4.61 -2.05
CA ILE A 146 27.22 -3.31 -2.42
C ILE A 146 28.32 -2.59 -3.21
N ILE A 147 28.26 -2.69 -4.54
CA ILE A 147 29.25 -2.10 -5.44
C ILE A 147 28.61 -0.88 -6.13
N PRO A 148 29.01 0.36 -5.77
CA PRO A 148 28.29 1.57 -6.18
C PRO A 148 28.03 1.70 -7.69
N TRP A 149 29.05 1.46 -8.53
CA TRP A 149 28.89 1.55 -9.99
C TRP A 149 28.11 0.38 -10.58
N GLU A 150 28.13 -0.81 -9.95
CA GLU A 150 27.24 -1.90 -10.37
C GLU A 150 25.79 -1.58 -10.04
N LEU A 151 25.55 -0.86 -8.93
CA LEU A 151 24.25 -0.29 -8.59
C LEU A 151 23.82 0.88 -9.49
N GLY A 152 24.70 1.31 -10.41
CA GLY A 152 24.47 2.43 -11.30
C GLY A 152 24.79 3.80 -10.71
N ALA A 153 25.43 3.88 -9.55
CA ALA A 153 25.85 5.17 -9.00
C ALA A 153 26.84 5.86 -9.94
N GLU A 154 26.64 7.16 -10.16
CA GLU A 154 27.49 8.03 -10.95
C GLU A 154 27.79 9.29 -10.16
N LYS A 155 28.84 10.04 -10.54
CA LYS A 155 29.11 11.35 -9.94
C LYS A 155 27.92 12.29 -10.20
N GLY A 156 27.40 12.92 -9.15
CA GLY A 156 26.17 13.71 -9.17
C GLY A 156 24.87 12.88 -9.04
N ARG A 157 24.95 11.55 -9.17
CA ARG A 157 23.80 10.63 -9.15
C ARG A 157 24.05 9.44 -8.20
N PRO A 158 24.04 9.69 -6.89
CA PRO A 158 24.21 8.64 -5.88
C PRO A 158 23.09 7.59 -5.94
N VAL A 159 23.32 6.39 -5.42
CA VAL A 159 22.28 5.36 -5.25
C VAL A 159 21.85 5.31 -3.79
N SER A 160 20.54 5.19 -3.55
CA SER A 160 19.99 4.99 -2.21
C SER A 160 18.74 4.12 -2.19
N ALA A 161 18.42 3.57 -1.02
CA ALA A 161 17.11 2.98 -0.76
C ALA A 161 16.03 4.07 -0.55
N TYR A 162 14.78 3.73 -0.85
CA TYR A 162 13.62 4.61 -0.73
C TYR A 162 13.03 4.64 0.68
N TYR A 163 12.83 5.85 1.22
CA TYR A 163 12.27 6.11 2.55
C TYR A 163 10.96 6.89 2.43
N GLY A 164 9.89 6.22 2.00
CA GLY A 164 8.62 6.85 1.65
C GLY A 164 7.93 7.66 2.75
N TYR A 165 8.29 7.44 4.02
CA TYR A 165 7.77 8.21 5.16
C TYR A 165 8.35 9.63 5.26
N LEU A 166 9.37 9.99 4.47
CA LEU A 166 9.89 11.36 4.38
C LEU A 166 8.96 12.26 3.54
N VAL A 167 7.70 12.38 3.95
CA VAL A 167 6.65 13.13 3.21
C VAL A 167 6.95 14.62 3.06
N GLY A 168 7.88 15.16 3.84
CA GLY A 168 8.35 16.54 3.83
C GLY A 168 9.01 16.96 2.52
N CYS A 169 9.51 16.01 1.72
CA CYS A 169 9.96 16.33 0.36
C CYS A 169 8.82 16.83 -0.54
N ASP A 170 7.59 16.35 -0.32
CA ASP A 170 6.44 16.60 -1.19
C ASP A 170 5.54 17.75 -0.69
N ASN A 171 5.94 18.45 0.37
CA ASN A 171 5.09 19.45 1.01
C ASN A 171 5.87 20.74 1.35
N ILE A 172 5.30 21.57 2.23
CA ILE A 172 5.87 22.86 2.62
C ILE A 172 7.28 22.72 3.23
N LEU A 173 7.61 21.60 3.88
CA LEU A 173 8.87 21.41 4.59
C LEU A 173 10.08 21.54 3.64
N SER A 174 10.02 20.99 2.42
CA SER A 174 11.09 21.16 1.44
C SER A 174 11.25 22.60 0.99
N LYS A 175 10.15 23.34 0.81
CA LYS A 175 10.20 24.77 0.44
C LYS A 175 10.75 25.66 1.57
N LEU A 176 10.62 25.22 2.82
CA LEU A 176 11.18 25.93 3.97
C LEU A 176 12.70 25.71 4.09
N HIS A 177 13.17 24.50 3.78
CA HIS A 177 14.53 24.08 4.13
C HIS A 177 15.46 23.79 2.96
N THR A 178 15.02 23.96 1.71
CA THR A 178 15.91 23.92 0.55
C THR A 178 15.48 24.93 -0.51
N LYS A 179 16.47 25.49 -1.21
CA LYS A 179 16.25 26.29 -2.43
C LYS A 179 15.87 25.45 -3.65
N HIS A 180 16.07 24.15 -3.56
CA HIS A 180 15.89 23.17 -4.63
C HIS A 180 14.89 22.07 -4.22
N PRO A 181 13.63 22.40 -3.87
CA PRO A 181 12.64 21.40 -3.46
C PRO A 181 12.39 20.34 -4.56
N GLU A 182 12.61 20.68 -5.83
CA GLU A 182 12.52 19.77 -6.99
C GLU A 182 13.58 18.65 -7.00
N LEU A 183 14.62 18.77 -6.18
CA LEU A 183 15.70 17.78 -6.01
C LEU A 183 15.60 17.02 -4.68
N CYS A 184 14.54 17.21 -3.89
CA CYS A 184 14.36 16.50 -2.63
C CYS A 184 13.93 15.04 -2.89
N ASP A 185 14.87 14.12 -2.77
CA ASP A 185 14.59 12.69 -2.84
C ASP A 185 14.27 12.11 -1.44
N LYS A 186 13.29 11.22 -1.37
CA LYS A 186 12.94 10.48 -0.14
C LYS A 186 13.84 9.27 0.04
N VAL A 187 15.03 9.48 0.58
CA VAL A 187 16.09 8.48 0.57
C VAL A 187 16.73 8.31 1.95
N GLY A 188 17.23 7.09 2.23
CA GLY A 188 17.92 6.80 3.47
C GLY A 188 18.43 5.36 3.53
N GLY A 189 19.08 5.03 4.65
CA GLY A 189 19.58 3.69 4.96
C GLY A 189 20.86 3.32 4.24
N LEU A 190 20.78 3.07 2.93
CA LEU A 190 21.93 2.80 2.06
C LEU A 190 22.29 4.08 1.31
N LEU A 191 23.50 4.60 1.48
CA LEU A 191 23.98 5.73 0.68
C LEU A 191 25.26 5.34 -0.06
N ALA A 192 25.18 5.16 -1.37
CA ALA A 192 26.32 4.77 -2.22
C ALA A 192 26.62 5.90 -3.22
N MET A 193 27.78 6.55 -3.09
CA MET A 193 28.09 7.75 -3.87
C MET A 193 29.58 7.92 -4.16
N HIS A 194 29.88 8.79 -5.13
CA HIS A 194 31.25 9.17 -5.43
C HIS A 194 31.80 10.11 -4.34
N MET A 195 33.11 10.01 -4.05
CA MET A 195 33.74 10.80 -2.99
C MET A 195 33.59 12.32 -3.19
N ASP A 196 33.62 12.79 -4.43
CA ASP A 196 33.43 14.22 -4.75
C ASP A 196 32.03 14.73 -4.37
N ASP A 197 31.02 13.88 -4.43
CA ASP A 197 29.66 14.24 -4.03
C ASP A 197 29.57 14.28 -2.51
N LEU A 198 30.15 13.29 -1.82
CA LEU A 198 30.20 13.27 -0.35
C LEU A 198 30.91 14.51 0.21
N ARG A 199 32.00 14.97 -0.43
CA ARG A 199 32.74 16.17 0.01
C ARG A 199 31.91 17.45 -0.04
N LYS A 200 31.00 17.56 -1.00
CA LYS A 200 30.07 18.70 -1.10
C LYS A 200 28.90 18.51 -0.14
N LEU A 201 28.35 17.30 -0.08
CA LEU A 201 27.17 16.97 0.68
C LEU A 201 27.40 17.01 2.18
N ALA A 202 28.48 16.43 2.71
CA ALA A 202 28.63 16.22 4.15
C ALA A 202 28.52 17.51 4.99
N PRO A 203 29.14 18.65 4.62
CA PRO A 203 28.92 19.91 5.32
C PRO A 203 27.47 20.41 5.25
N MET A 204 26.83 20.25 4.09
CA MET A 204 25.43 20.64 3.88
C MET A 204 24.47 19.74 4.66
N TRP A 205 24.72 18.44 4.72
CA TRP A 205 23.95 17.48 5.49
C TRP A 205 23.96 17.86 6.97
N LEU A 206 25.14 18.16 7.55
CA LEU A 206 25.21 18.62 8.93
C LEU A 206 24.45 19.93 9.14
N SER A 207 24.69 20.93 8.29
CA SER A 207 24.04 22.24 8.39
C SER A 207 22.51 22.16 8.26
N LYS A 208 21.99 21.38 7.30
CA LYS A 208 20.56 21.20 7.10
C LYS A 208 19.92 20.36 8.20
N THR A 209 20.67 19.42 8.79
CA THR A 209 20.21 18.70 9.98
C THR A 209 19.98 19.67 11.14
N GLU A 210 20.92 20.59 11.40
CA GLU A 210 20.77 21.63 12.43
C GLU A 210 19.55 22.52 12.12
N GLU A 211 19.42 22.98 10.87
CA GLU A 211 18.32 23.85 10.42
C GLU A 211 16.93 23.20 10.63
N VAL A 212 16.73 21.98 10.14
CA VAL A 212 15.46 21.25 10.30
C VAL A 212 15.19 20.91 11.76
N ARG A 213 16.24 20.58 12.51
CA ARG A 213 16.12 20.24 13.93
C ARG A 213 15.71 21.46 14.77
N GLU A 214 16.20 22.64 14.44
CA GLU A 214 15.84 23.89 15.13
C GLU A 214 14.42 24.35 14.81
N ASP A 215 13.84 23.92 13.68
CA ASP A 215 12.45 24.19 13.30
C ASP A 215 11.43 23.33 14.08
N ARG A 216 11.36 23.57 15.39
CA ARG A 216 10.46 22.88 16.31
C ARG A 216 8.98 23.13 16.01
N ALA A 217 8.66 24.24 15.33
CA ALA A 217 7.29 24.58 14.97
C ALA A 217 6.72 23.58 13.95
N HIS A 218 7.59 22.98 13.12
CA HIS A 218 7.22 22.08 12.05
C HIS A 218 7.50 20.61 12.33
N TRP A 219 7.77 20.23 13.59
CA TRP A 219 7.88 18.82 14.00
C TRP A 219 6.56 18.04 13.94
N ALA A 220 5.45 18.67 13.54
CA ALA A 220 4.16 18.01 13.45
C ALA A 220 4.19 16.80 12.48
N THR A 221 3.47 15.74 12.86
CA THR A 221 3.46 14.46 12.15
C THR A 221 2.93 14.56 10.72
N ASN A 222 2.04 15.54 10.46
CA ASN A 222 1.36 15.72 9.18
C ASN A 222 2.25 16.26 8.05
N ILE A 223 3.39 16.89 8.37
CA ILE A 223 4.30 17.47 7.36
C ILE A 223 5.67 16.80 7.35
N THR A 224 6.08 16.16 8.44
CA THR A 224 7.37 15.45 8.49
C THR A 224 7.23 13.95 8.29
N GLY A 225 6.08 13.33 8.58
CA GLY A 225 5.98 11.87 8.67
C GLY A 225 6.75 11.29 9.87
N ASP A 226 7.26 12.13 10.77
CA ASP A 226 7.78 11.68 12.06
C ASP A 226 6.61 11.23 12.93
N ILE A 227 6.44 9.92 13.09
CA ILE A 227 5.34 9.33 13.86
C ILE A 227 5.35 9.74 15.34
N TYR A 228 6.48 10.24 15.86
CA TYR A 228 6.60 10.70 17.25
C TYR A 228 6.36 12.21 17.39
N GLY A 229 6.42 12.95 16.29
CA GLY A 229 6.32 14.42 16.29
C GLY A 229 7.38 15.09 17.16
N LYS A 230 8.60 14.53 17.20
CA LYS A 230 9.72 14.99 18.04
C LYS A 230 10.92 15.43 17.23
N GLY A 231 10.78 15.55 15.91
CA GLY A 231 11.88 15.86 14.98
C GLY A 231 12.94 14.77 14.97
N TRP A 232 12.58 13.50 15.16
CA TRP A 232 13.56 12.41 15.31
C TRP A 232 14.26 12.07 13.99
N ILE A 233 13.58 12.30 12.88
CA ILE A 233 14.06 12.11 11.52
C ILE A 233 14.64 13.38 10.90
N SER A 234 14.99 14.40 11.70
CA SER A 234 15.57 15.67 11.20
C SER A 234 16.87 15.46 10.42
N GLU A 235 17.68 14.48 10.81
CA GLU A 235 18.93 14.11 10.14
C GLU A 235 18.69 13.49 8.75
N MET A 236 17.60 12.75 8.58
CA MET A 236 17.21 12.20 7.28
C MET A 236 16.77 13.31 6.33
N TYR A 237 15.99 14.27 6.83
CA TYR A 237 15.67 15.49 6.07
C TYR A 237 16.90 16.35 5.80
N GLY A 238 17.81 16.46 6.77
CA GLY A 238 19.09 17.13 6.60
C GLY A 238 19.89 16.52 5.45
N TYR A 239 19.85 15.20 5.29
CA TYR A 239 20.46 14.52 4.14
C TYR A 239 19.77 14.92 2.83
N SER A 240 18.45 14.72 2.73
CA SER A 240 17.69 14.98 1.50
C SER A 240 17.77 16.44 1.06
N PHE A 241 17.62 17.39 1.97
CA PHE A 241 17.73 18.81 1.68
C PHE A 241 19.18 19.22 1.40
N GLY A 242 20.15 18.65 2.12
CA GLY A 242 21.57 18.88 1.84
C GLY A 242 21.98 18.39 0.46
N ALA A 243 21.47 17.22 0.03
CA ALA A 243 21.68 16.65 -1.29
C ALA A 243 21.06 17.51 -2.39
N ALA A 244 19.86 18.02 -2.17
CA ALA A 244 19.21 18.97 -3.07
C ALA A 244 20.04 20.26 -3.25
N GLU A 245 20.56 20.84 -2.16
CA GLU A 245 21.38 22.06 -2.20
C GLU A 245 22.69 21.90 -2.97
N VAL A 246 23.26 20.70 -2.99
CA VAL A 246 24.49 20.40 -3.76
C VAL A 246 24.20 19.82 -5.15
N GLY A 247 22.93 19.78 -5.56
CA GLY A 247 22.50 19.38 -6.90
C GLY A 247 22.53 17.87 -7.17
N LEU A 248 22.45 17.04 -6.12
CA LEU A 248 22.43 15.58 -6.27
C LEU A 248 21.01 15.08 -6.58
N LYS A 249 20.91 14.11 -7.49
CA LYS A 249 19.67 13.41 -7.81
C LYS A 249 19.88 11.91 -7.75
N HIS A 250 19.20 11.24 -6.82
CA HIS A 250 19.45 9.85 -6.52
C HIS A 250 18.90 8.92 -7.62
N LYS A 251 19.59 7.81 -7.83
CA LYS A 251 19.01 6.60 -8.41
C LYS A 251 18.45 5.78 -7.24
N ILE A 252 17.13 5.67 -7.19
CA ILE A 252 16.42 5.03 -6.09
C ILE A 252 16.06 3.60 -6.49
N ASP A 253 16.37 2.62 -5.64
CA ASP A 253 15.98 1.23 -5.86
C ASP A 253 15.37 0.62 -4.59
N ASP A 254 14.05 0.41 -4.64
CA ASP A 254 13.24 -0.18 -3.57
C ASP A 254 13.57 -1.64 -3.26
N ASN A 255 14.34 -2.32 -4.11
CA ASN A 255 14.58 -3.76 -4.01
C ASN A 255 15.95 -4.10 -3.42
N LEU A 256 16.83 -3.11 -3.23
CA LEU A 256 18.18 -3.34 -2.66
C LEU A 256 18.11 -3.66 -1.17
N MET A 257 17.29 -2.92 -0.43
CA MET A 257 17.15 -2.99 1.01
C MET A 257 15.73 -3.41 1.39
N ILE A 258 15.61 -4.30 2.39
CA ILE A 258 14.32 -4.72 2.91
C ILE A 258 14.29 -4.77 4.44
N TYR A 259 13.13 -4.48 5.03
CA TYR A 259 12.90 -4.74 6.46
C TYR A 259 12.54 -6.23 6.66
N PRO A 260 13.19 -6.95 7.60
CA PRO A 260 12.69 -8.24 8.06
C PRO A 260 11.20 -8.16 8.43
N GLY A 261 10.44 -9.20 8.06
CA GLY A 261 8.97 -9.21 8.16
C GLY A 261 8.25 -8.67 6.92
N TYR A 262 8.93 -7.94 6.03
CA TYR A 262 8.34 -7.46 4.78
C TYR A 262 8.50 -8.50 3.68
N THR A 263 7.53 -8.56 2.78
CA THR A 263 7.56 -9.51 1.66
C THR A 263 8.34 -8.92 0.49
N PRO A 264 9.48 -9.52 0.07
CA PRO A 264 10.25 -9.01 -1.06
C PRO A 264 9.46 -9.17 -2.35
N ARG A 265 9.63 -8.23 -3.30
CA ARG A 265 9.01 -8.32 -4.64
C ARG A 265 9.43 -9.62 -5.33
N GLN A 266 8.51 -10.21 -6.09
CA GLN A 266 8.76 -11.47 -6.78
C GLN A 266 9.92 -11.30 -7.79
N GLY A 267 10.88 -12.23 -7.77
CA GLY A 267 12.03 -12.20 -8.68
C GLY A 267 13.21 -11.33 -8.24
N PHE A 268 13.04 -10.44 -7.25
CA PHE A 268 14.10 -9.58 -6.71
C PHE A 268 14.67 -10.13 -5.42
N GLU A 269 16.00 -10.28 -5.34
CA GLU A 269 16.71 -10.75 -4.14
C GLU A 269 17.39 -9.57 -3.45
N PRO A 270 16.91 -9.12 -2.27
CA PRO A 270 17.49 -7.97 -1.59
C PRO A 270 18.90 -8.28 -1.09
N ILE A 271 19.84 -7.38 -1.32
CA ILE A 271 21.24 -7.54 -0.92
C ILE A 271 21.55 -6.93 0.46
N LEU A 272 20.59 -6.20 1.05
CA LEU A 272 20.69 -5.54 2.33
C LEU A 272 19.40 -5.74 3.13
N MET A 273 19.50 -5.98 4.44
CA MET A 273 18.36 -5.97 5.34
C MET A 273 18.54 -4.87 6.39
N HIS A 274 17.47 -4.13 6.70
CA HIS A 274 17.46 -3.12 7.76
C HIS A 274 16.52 -3.58 8.87
N TYR A 275 17.03 -3.93 10.06
CA TYR A 275 16.22 -4.48 11.16
C TYR A 275 15.79 -3.43 12.20
N GLY A 276 15.51 -2.21 11.75
CA GLY A 276 15.05 -1.11 12.61
C GLY A 276 13.62 -1.25 13.16
N LEU A 277 12.80 -2.14 12.58
CA LEU A 277 11.41 -2.37 12.97
C LEU A 277 11.20 -3.74 13.64
N PRO A 278 10.21 -3.90 14.54
CA PRO A 278 9.83 -5.19 15.08
C PRO A 278 9.28 -6.14 14.01
N PHE A 279 9.60 -7.43 14.11
CA PHE A 279 9.09 -8.46 13.19
C PHE A 279 8.81 -9.79 13.89
N LYS A 280 8.00 -10.64 13.25
CA LYS A 280 7.53 -11.92 13.79
C LYS A 280 7.68 -13.08 12.81
N VAL A 281 7.87 -14.28 13.34
CA VAL A 281 7.85 -15.55 12.61
C VAL A 281 7.08 -16.57 13.44
N GLY A 282 5.80 -16.79 13.11
CA GLY A 282 4.89 -17.57 13.95
C GLY A 282 4.75 -16.93 15.34
N ASN A 283 5.02 -17.72 16.39
CA ASN A 283 4.97 -17.24 17.78
C ASN A 283 6.27 -16.57 18.26
N TRP A 284 7.32 -16.60 17.45
CA TRP A 284 8.59 -15.97 17.77
C TRP A 284 8.59 -14.52 17.24
N SER A 285 9.23 -13.61 17.96
CA SER A 285 9.34 -12.20 17.58
C SER A 285 10.68 -11.60 17.99
N PHE A 286 11.11 -10.57 17.27
CA PHE A 286 12.28 -9.78 17.62
C PHE A 286 11.98 -8.30 17.45
N SER A 287 12.49 -7.51 18.39
CA SER A 287 12.48 -6.06 18.39
C SER A 287 13.84 -5.58 18.85
N LYS A 288 14.46 -4.72 18.04
CA LYS A 288 15.75 -4.10 18.36
C LYS A 288 15.68 -3.28 19.66
N LEU A 289 14.57 -2.58 19.88
CA LEU A 289 14.37 -1.72 21.06
C LEU A 289 14.32 -2.53 22.37
N ASP A 290 13.85 -3.78 22.32
CA ASP A 290 13.79 -4.65 23.50
C ASP A 290 15.19 -5.05 24.00
N ASN A 291 16.22 -4.85 23.16
CA ASN A 291 17.62 -5.17 23.42
C ASN A 291 18.49 -3.90 23.50
N HIS A 292 17.90 -2.77 23.89
CA HIS A 292 18.60 -1.47 23.94
C HIS A 292 19.81 -1.48 24.89
N GLU A 293 19.62 -2.02 26.08
CA GLU A 293 20.66 -2.08 27.12
C GLU A 293 21.44 -3.41 27.14
N ASP A 294 21.15 -4.32 26.20
CA ASP A 294 21.67 -5.70 26.25
C ASP A 294 23.17 -5.73 25.99
N ASP A 295 23.94 -6.19 26.98
CA ASP A 295 25.38 -6.33 26.95
C ASP A 295 25.84 -7.70 26.40
N ILE A 296 24.98 -8.38 25.63
CA ILE A 296 25.18 -9.70 25.01
C ILE A 296 26.55 -9.91 24.34
N VAL A 297 27.19 -8.86 23.84
CA VAL A 297 28.55 -8.92 23.27
C VAL A 297 29.58 -9.38 24.30
N TYR A 298 29.37 -9.07 25.57
CA TYR A 298 30.27 -9.33 26.69
C TYR A 298 29.81 -10.52 27.57
N ASP A 299 28.61 -11.05 27.33
CA ASP A 299 28.06 -12.21 28.04
C ASP A 299 28.38 -13.52 27.27
N CYS A 300 29.48 -14.17 27.64
CA CYS A 300 30.02 -15.33 26.93
C CYS A 300 28.97 -16.43 26.66
N GLY A 301 28.78 -16.78 25.39
CA GLY A 301 27.94 -17.88 24.94
C GLY A 301 26.44 -17.54 24.89
N ARG A 302 26.04 -16.31 25.27
CA ARG A 302 24.66 -15.84 25.13
C ARG A 302 24.37 -15.42 23.69
N LEU A 303 23.22 -15.84 23.17
CA LEU A 303 22.72 -15.48 21.84
C LEU A 303 21.30 -14.93 21.97
N PHE A 304 20.82 -14.21 20.95
CA PHE A 304 19.41 -13.84 20.87
C PHE A 304 18.53 -15.09 20.79
N PRO A 305 17.26 -15.02 21.22
CA PRO A 305 16.34 -16.17 21.22
C PRO A 305 16.31 -16.88 19.86
N GLU A 306 16.45 -18.22 19.87
CA GLU A 306 16.48 -19.00 18.63
C GLU A 306 15.19 -18.79 17.82
N PRO A 307 15.29 -18.43 16.52
CA PRO A 307 14.12 -18.33 15.66
C PRO A 307 13.69 -19.73 15.18
N PRO A 308 12.46 -19.87 14.64
CA PRO A 308 12.03 -21.11 14.00
C PRO A 308 12.99 -21.56 12.89
N TYR A 309 13.19 -22.87 12.77
CA TYR A 309 14.06 -23.47 11.78
C TYR A 309 13.43 -23.40 10.38
N PRO A 310 14.23 -23.42 9.29
CA PRO A 310 13.71 -23.35 7.93
C PRO A 310 12.65 -24.42 7.58
N ARG A 311 12.72 -25.61 8.20
CA ARG A 311 11.71 -26.65 8.00
C ARG A 311 10.36 -26.29 8.62
N GLU A 312 10.37 -25.64 9.77
CA GLU A 312 9.15 -25.20 10.45
C GLU A 312 8.51 -24.06 9.67
N VAL A 313 9.31 -23.10 9.18
CA VAL A 313 8.81 -22.02 8.30
C VAL A 313 8.14 -22.58 7.04
N LYS A 314 8.68 -23.66 6.44
CA LYS A 314 8.04 -24.33 5.29
C LYS A 314 6.70 -24.98 5.62
N MET A 315 6.52 -25.44 6.85
CA MET A 315 5.27 -26.05 7.33
C MET A 315 4.24 -24.99 7.74
N MET A 316 4.70 -23.84 8.25
CA MET A 316 3.85 -22.75 8.72
C MET A 316 3.20 -21.95 7.59
N GLU A 317 3.91 -21.71 6.49
CA GLU A 317 3.45 -20.80 5.44
C GLU A 317 3.49 -21.47 4.05
N PRO A 318 2.33 -21.83 3.47
CA PRO A 318 2.25 -22.41 2.15
C PRO A 318 2.51 -21.37 1.03
N ASP A 319 2.24 -20.09 1.25
CA ASP A 319 2.46 -19.05 0.25
C ASP A 319 3.98 -18.82 0.03
N PRO A 320 4.48 -18.97 -1.21
CA PRO A 320 5.92 -18.89 -1.48
C PRO A 320 6.52 -17.51 -1.20
N ASN A 321 5.75 -16.43 -1.37
CA ASN A 321 6.21 -15.05 -1.17
C ASN A 321 6.24 -14.70 0.32
N LYS A 322 5.17 -14.98 1.06
CA LYS A 322 5.15 -14.82 2.53
C LYS A 322 6.19 -15.70 3.19
N ARG A 323 6.34 -16.95 2.74
CA ARG A 323 7.39 -17.84 3.22
C ARG A 323 8.80 -17.28 2.98
N ARG A 324 9.01 -16.60 1.85
CA ARG A 324 10.27 -15.91 1.56
C ARG A 324 10.53 -14.75 2.52
N ALA A 325 9.50 -13.97 2.86
CA ALA A 325 9.58 -12.95 3.91
C ALA A 325 10.04 -13.55 5.25
N LEU A 326 9.41 -14.66 5.67
CA LEU A 326 9.78 -15.37 6.89
C LEU A 326 11.21 -15.92 6.85
N PHE A 327 11.68 -16.38 5.69
CA PHE A 327 13.08 -16.80 5.52
C PHE A 327 14.06 -15.65 5.73
N LEU A 328 13.78 -14.45 5.20
CA LEU A 328 14.60 -13.27 5.44
C LEU A 328 14.61 -12.88 6.93
N SER A 329 13.46 -12.97 7.59
CA SER A 329 13.34 -12.71 9.03
C SER A 329 14.22 -13.63 9.88
N ILE A 330 14.17 -14.95 9.63
CA ILE A 330 15.04 -15.89 10.36
C ILE A 330 16.50 -15.76 9.93
N GLU A 331 16.79 -15.42 8.65
CA GLU A 331 18.15 -15.17 8.16
C GLU A 331 18.81 -14.01 8.92
N CYS A 332 18.05 -12.93 9.17
CA CYS A 332 18.51 -11.77 9.92
C CYS A 332 19.04 -12.17 11.32
N ILE A 333 18.21 -12.82 12.15
CA ILE A 333 18.62 -13.20 13.51
C ILE A 333 19.67 -14.30 13.52
N ASN A 334 19.58 -15.28 12.61
CA ASN A 334 20.61 -16.30 12.54
C ASN A 334 21.98 -15.71 12.16
N THR A 335 22.02 -14.66 11.33
CA THR A 335 23.26 -13.96 10.98
C THR A 335 23.81 -13.16 12.16
N LEU A 336 22.95 -12.49 12.94
CA LEU A 336 23.35 -11.83 14.19
C LEU A 336 23.94 -12.83 15.20
N ASN A 337 23.24 -13.95 15.42
CA ASN A 337 23.66 -14.99 16.34
C ASN A 337 24.94 -15.70 15.89
N GLU A 338 25.13 -15.92 14.59
CA GLU A 338 26.40 -16.43 14.05
C GLU A 338 27.55 -15.44 14.31
N GLY A 339 27.32 -14.14 14.12
CA GLY A 339 28.31 -13.10 14.41
C GLY A 339 28.70 -13.05 15.88
N LEU A 340 27.72 -13.08 16.79
CA LEU A 340 27.95 -13.15 18.24
C LEU A 340 28.73 -14.40 18.63
N LEU A 341 28.37 -15.56 18.08
CA LEU A 341 29.06 -16.82 18.34
C LEU A 341 30.54 -16.75 17.92
N MET A 342 30.83 -16.20 16.74
CA MET A 342 32.20 -16.01 16.28
C MET A 342 32.96 -14.99 17.13
N HIS A 343 32.28 -13.92 17.56
CA HIS A 343 32.86 -12.90 18.44
C HIS A 343 33.24 -13.47 19.81
N HIS A 344 32.34 -14.20 20.46
CA HIS A 344 32.61 -14.86 21.75
C HIS A 344 33.76 -15.86 21.65
N ALA A 345 33.79 -16.65 20.57
CA ALA A 345 34.91 -17.56 20.31
C ALA A 345 36.24 -16.82 20.14
N ALA A 346 36.26 -15.69 19.40
CA ALA A 346 37.45 -14.87 19.20
C ALA A 346 37.96 -14.21 20.50
N ARG A 347 37.06 -13.92 21.45
CA ARG A 347 37.40 -13.42 22.79
C ARG A 347 37.76 -14.51 23.81
N GLY A 348 37.85 -15.77 23.37
CA GLY A 348 38.30 -16.87 24.22
C GLY A 348 37.25 -17.40 25.19
N CYS A 349 35.96 -17.14 24.94
CA CYS A 349 34.89 -17.79 25.70
C CYS A 349 35.00 -19.32 25.61
N ALA A 350 34.63 -20.01 26.70
CA ALA A 350 34.63 -21.47 26.71
C ALA A 350 33.67 -22.00 25.65
N LYS A 351 34.05 -23.10 24.97
CA LYS A 351 33.20 -23.73 23.96
C LYS A 351 31.82 -24.01 24.54
N GLU A 352 30.80 -23.50 23.88
CA GLU A 352 29.42 -23.61 24.29
C GLU A 352 28.99 -25.08 24.29
N LYS A 353 28.13 -25.45 25.24
CA LYS A 353 27.53 -26.78 25.29
C LYS A 353 26.75 -27.02 23.99
N TRP A 354 26.83 -28.23 23.47
CA TRP A 354 26.13 -28.60 22.25
C TRP A 354 24.63 -28.29 22.36
N SER A 355 24.07 -27.64 21.34
CA SER A 355 22.63 -27.47 21.16
C SER A 355 22.27 -27.69 19.70
N LYS A 356 21.00 -28.03 19.45
CA LYS A 356 20.47 -28.16 18.08
C LYS A 356 20.69 -26.89 17.26
N TYR A 357 20.53 -25.73 17.89
CA TYR A 357 20.70 -24.43 17.25
C TYR A 357 22.14 -24.13 16.85
N LEU A 358 23.08 -24.34 17.77
CA LEU A 358 24.51 -24.16 17.48
C LEU A 358 24.99 -25.12 16.38
N SER A 359 24.47 -26.34 16.35
CA SER A 359 24.71 -27.30 15.27
C SER A 359 24.16 -26.79 13.92
N PHE A 360 22.98 -26.17 13.92
CA PHE A 360 22.39 -25.57 12.73
C PHE A 360 23.21 -24.37 12.21
N LEU A 361 23.61 -23.43 13.07
CA LEU A 361 24.44 -22.28 12.68
C LEU A 361 25.81 -22.72 12.12
N LYS A 362 26.35 -23.87 12.55
CA LYS A 362 27.60 -24.45 12.02
C LYS A 362 27.38 -25.38 10.81
N SER A 363 26.15 -25.56 10.34
CA SER A 363 25.82 -26.54 9.30
C SER A 363 26.06 -26.03 7.88
N LYS A 364 26.33 -26.96 6.95
CA LYS A 364 26.38 -26.65 5.50
C LYS A 364 25.07 -26.05 4.99
N THR A 365 23.93 -26.48 5.55
CA THR A 365 22.62 -25.95 5.18
C THR A 365 22.53 -24.46 5.46
N PHE A 366 22.96 -24.02 6.63
CA PHE A 366 22.95 -22.60 6.98
C PHE A 366 23.93 -21.80 6.12
N ALA A 367 25.13 -22.33 5.88
CA ALA A 367 26.12 -21.73 4.98
C ALA A 367 25.56 -21.52 3.55
N GLU A 368 24.81 -22.49 3.01
CA GLU A 368 24.17 -22.36 1.71
C GLU A 368 23.01 -21.35 1.69
N LEU A 369 22.20 -21.29 2.75
CA LEU A 369 21.11 -20.32 2.86
C LEU A 369 21.63 -18.88 2.90
N THR A 370 22.74 -18.68 3.60
CA THR A 370 23.35 -17.36 3.87
C THR A 370 24.51 -17.04 2.94
N LYS A 371 24.64 -17.75 1.82
CA LYS A 371 25.64 -17.41 0.80
C LYS A 371 25.39 -16.00 0.23
N PRO A 372 26.47 -15.27 -0.15
CA PRO A 372 26.35 -13.95 -0.74
C PRO A 372 25.36 -13.92 -1.90
N LYS A 373 24.46 -12.94 -1.88
CA LYS A 373 23.51 -12.67 -2.96
C LYS A 373 24.17 -11.71 -3.94
N LEU A 374 24.19 -12.07 -5.22
CA LEU A 374 24.71 -11.20 -6.28
C LEU A 374 23.55 -10.51 -6.96
N LEU A 375 23.74 -9.24 -7.30
CA LEU A 375 22.83 -8.49 -8.16
C LEU A 375 22.74 -9.20 -9.51
N LYS A 376 21.52 -9.48 -9.97
CA LYS A 376 21.32 -10.02 -11.32
C LYS A 376 21.24 -8.82 -12.28
N PRO A 377 21.71 -8.91 -13.53
CA PRO A 377 21.62 -7.79 -14.48
C PRO A 377 20.19 -7.24 -14.69
N LYS A 378 19.15 -8.05 -14.43
CA LYS A 378 17.73 -7.62 -14.46
C LYS A 378 17.27 -6.82 -13.23
N SER A 379 18.02 -6.81 -12.13
CA SER A 379 17.71 -5.98 -10.94
C SER A 379 18.31 -4.58 -11.03
N LEU A 380 18.98 -4.24 -12.12
CA LEU A 380 19.69 -2.97 -12.33
C LEU A 380 19.09 -2.11 -13.45
N GLN A 381 17.92 -2.48 -13.97
CA GLN A 381 17.21 -1.62 -14.92
C GLN A 381 16.58 -0.45 -14.17
N THR A 382 17.40 0.57 -13.90
CA THR A 382 16.93 1.95 -13.75
C THR A 382 16.26 2.35 -15.07
N GLU A 383 15.11 3.02 -14.99
CA GLU A 383 14.17 3.33 -16.08
C GLU A 383 14.70 4.24 -17.21
N GLU A 384 16.01 4.42 -17.39
CA GLU A 384 16.58 5.45 -18.27
C GLU A 384 17.18 4.96 -19.60
N THR A 385 17.06 3.69 -19.98
CA THR A 385 17.67 3.22 -21.24
C THR A 385 16.78 2.35 -22.13
N VAL A 386 15.46 2.58 -22.11
CA VAL A 386 14.54 2.08 -23.15
C VAL A 386 13.97 3.26 -23.95
N LYS A 387 14.88 4.09 -24.47
CA LYS A 387 14.64 4.87 -25.68
C LYS A 387 15.69 4.40 -26.68
N GLU A 388 15.22 4.08 -27.89
CA GLU A 388 15.97 3.49 -29.00
C GLU A 388 16.16 1.97 -28.98
N LYS A 389 15.13 1.25 -29.43
CA LYS A 389 15.16 0.61 -30.76
C LYS A 389 13.85 -0.15 -31.01
N LEU A 390 12.97 0.50 -31.77
CA LEU A 390 12.00 -0.19 -32.61
C LEU A 390 12.78 -0.87 -33.74
N THR A 391 12.81 -2.19 -33.76
CA THR A 391 12.59 -3.02 -34.97
C THR A 391 12.55 -4.51 -34.61
N ASP A 392 11.54 -5.16 -35.16
CA ASP A 392 11.38 -6.58 -35.49
C ASP A 392 10.97 -7.60 -34.42
N GLU A 393 9.66 -7.88 -34.54
CA GLU A 393 8.84 -9.03 -34.17
C GLU A 393 9.58 -10.37 -33.95
N ALA A 394 9.63 -10.81 -32.69
CA ALA A 394 9.22 -12.16 -32.24
C ALA A 394 9.27 -12.24 -30.69
N ALA A 395 8.13 -12.59 -30.08
CA ALA A 395 7.87 -12.79 -28.64
C ALA A 395 7.79 -11.53 -27.74
N ARG A 396 6.78 -10.67 -27.96
CA ARG A 396 6.41 -9.62 -26.98
C ARG A 396 5.86 -10.25 -25.70
N THR A 397 6.60 -10.16 -24.60
CA THR A 397 6.01 -10.26 -23.27
C THR A 397 5.19 -8.99 -23.04
N TYR A 398 3.87 -9.08 -23.20
CA TYR A 398 2.97 -7.97 -22.93
C TYR A 398 3.02 -7.55 -21.44
N PRO A 399 2.87 -6.25 -21.12
CA PRO A 399 2.82 -5.75 -19.75
C PRO A 399 1.79 -6.48 -18.89
N LYS A 400 2.09 -6.67 -17.60
CA LYS A 400 1.11 -7.24 -16.66
C LYS A 400 -0.03 -6.26 -16.42
N ILE A 401 -1.26 -6.75 -16.42
CA ILE A 401 -2.45 -5.94 -16.17
C ILE A 401 -3.26 -6.48 -14.98
N HIS A 402 -3.94 -5.59 -14.26
CA HIS A 402 -4.89 -5.95 -13.21
C HIS A 402 -6.14 -5.10 -13.35
N THR A 403 -7.30 -5.75 -13.31
CA THR A 403 -8.60 -5.08 -13.43
C THR A 403 -9.21 -4.88 -12.04
N ILE A 404 -9.70 -3.68 -11.75
CA ILE A 404 -10.39 -3.36 -10.50
C ILE A 404 -11.74 -2.70 -10.78
N PHE A 405 -12.70 -2.91 -9.89
CA PHE A 405 -14.00 -2.24 -9.94
C PHE A 405 -14.55 -2.04 -8.53
N SER A 406 -15.27 -0.95 -8.32
CA SER A 406 -15.81 -0.57 -7.00
C SER A 406 -17.27 -1.00 -6.84
N THR A 407 -17.62 -1.44 -5.63
CA THR A 407 -18.97 -1.93 -5.26
C THR A 407 -19.29 -1.60 -3.80
N GLU A 408 -20.56 -1.71 -3.41
CA GLU A 408 -21.02 -1.62 -2.01
C GLU A 408 -21.67 -2.94 -1.56
N CYS A 409 -21.74 -3.18 -0.24
CA CYS A 409 -22.42 -4.35 0.36
C CYS A 409 -23.96 -4.31 0.19
N THR A 410 -24.48 -4.37 -1.04
CA THR A 410 -25.92 -4.33 -1.33
C THR A 410 -26.32 -5.32 -2.43
N PRO A 411 -27.56 -5.84 -2.42
CA PRO A 411 -28.06 -6.70 -3.49
C PRO A 411 -27.94 -6.08 -4.88
N TYR A 412 -27.99 -4.75 -4.97
CA TYR A 412 -27.80 -4.01 -6.22
C TYR A 412 -26.46 -4.30 -6.89
N PHE A 413 -25.37 -4.33 -6.11
CA PHE A 413 -24.03 -4.59 -6.63
C PHE A 413 -23.71 -6.09 -6.76
N ASP A 414 -24.48 -6.96 -6.10
CA ASP A 414 -24.26 -8.42 -6.18
C ASP A 414 -24.51 -8.95 -7.59
N TRP A 415 -25.66 -8.61 -8.18
CA TRP A 415 -25.98 -9.09 -9.54
C TRP A 415 -25.11 -8.42 -10.61
N GLN A 416 -24.71 -7.16 -10.39
CA GLN A 416 -23.74 -6.47 -11.23
C GLN A 416 -22.37 -7.15 -11.18
N THR A 417 -21.91 -7.54 -9.98
CA THR A 417 -20.67 -8.31 -9.79
C THR A 417 -20.72 -9.64 -10.55
N VAL A 418 -21.84 -10.36 -10.48
CA VAL A 418 -22.02 -11.64 -11.20
C VAL A 418 -21.90 -11.43 -12.71
N GLY A 419 -22.54 -10.39 -13.26
CA GLY A 419 -22.47 -10.03 -14.67
C GLY A 419 -21.05 -9.66 -15.11
N LEU A 420 -20.40 -8.76 -14.38
CA LEU A 420 -19.04 -8.30 -14.70
C LEU A 420 -18.03 -9.45 -14.63
N ILE A 421 -18.04 -10.27 -13.58
CA ILE A 421 -17.13 -11.41 -13.43
C ILE A 421 -17.36 -12.45 -14.53
N HIS A 422 -18.62 -12.72 -14.90
CA HIS A 422 -18.91 -13.63 -16.00
C HIS A 422 -18.33 -13.11 -17.32
N SER A 423 -18.58 -11.84 -17.65
CA SER A 423 -18.10 -11.21 -18.88
C SER A 423 -16.59 -11.05 -18.93
N PHE A 424 -15.93 -10.81 -17.78
CA PHE A 424 -14.47 -10.78 -17.66
C PHE A 424 -13.84 -12.08 -18.18
N HIS A 425 -14.35 -13.23 -17.73
CA HIS A 425 -13.85 -14.54 -18.17
C HIS A 425 -14.17 -14.82 -19.65
N LEU A 426 -15.36 -14.44 -20.13
CA LEU A 426 -15.75 -14.65 -21.53
C LEU A 426 -14.94 -13.79 -22.51
N SER A 427 -14.63 -12.56 -22.11
CA SER A 427 -13.93 -11.58 -22.96
C SER A 427 -12.47 -11.95 -23.24
N GLY A 428 -11.89 -12.87 -22.47
CA GLY A 428 -10.46 -13.16 -22.52
C GLY A 428 -9.59 -12.04 -21.96
N GLN A 429 -10.14 -11.15 -21.13
CA GLN A 429 -9.39 -10.07 -20.50
C GLN A 429 -8.17 -10.64 -19.76
N PRO A 430 -6.94 -10.21 -20.10
CA PRO A 430 -5.75 -10.73 -19.43
C PRO A 430 -5.67 -10.25 -17.97
N GLY A 431 -4.83 -10.92 -17.18
CA GLY A 431 -4.55 -10.51 -15.81
C GLY A 431 -5.61 -10.93 -14.79
N ASN A 432 -5.47 -10.42 -13.57
CA ASN A 432 -6.39 -10.71 -12.46
C ASN A 432 -7.46 -9.62 -12.35
N ILE A 433 -8.59 -9.95 -11.73
CA ILE A 433 -9.64 -8.99 -11.36
C ILE A 433 -9.81 -8.91 -9.84
N THR A 434 -10.06 -7.73 -9.29
CA THR A 434 -10.39 -7.54 -7.87
C THR A 434 -11.54 -6.56 -7.69
N ARG A 435 -12.56 -7.01 -6.96
CA ARG A 435 -13.66 -6.19 -6.49
C ARG A 435 -13.21 -5.39 -5.27
N LEU A 436 -13.38 -4.08 -5.30
CA LEU A 436 -13.21 -3.20 -4.15
C LEU A 436 -14.58 -3.02 -3.49
N LEU A 437 -14.77 -3.63 -2.32
CA LEU A 437 -16.08 -3.74 -1.68
C LEU A 437 -16.14 -2.79 -0.47
N SER A 438 -16.84 -1.67 -0.65
CA SER A 438 -17.02 -0.63 0.36
C SER A 438 -18.23 -0.90 1.26
N CYS A 439 -18.00 -1.11 2.54
CA CYS A 439 -19.06 -1.49 3.49
C CYS A 439 -18.93 -0.78 4.83
N THR A 440 -20.07 -0.56 5.48
CA THR A 440 -20.07 -0.24 6.92
C THR A 440 -19.78 -1.50 7.73
N ASP A 441 -19.33 -1.35 8.97
CA ASP A 441 -19.09 -2.48 9.87
C ASP A 441 -20.38 -3.28 10.14
N GLU A 442 -21.53 -2.61 10.15
CA GLU A 442 -22.85 -3.24 10.32
C GLU A 442 -23.27 -4.06 9.11
N ASP A 443 -23.09 -3.51 7.91
CA ASP A 443 -23.47 -4.19 6.66
C ASP A 443 -22.55 -5.38 6.40
N LEU A 444 -21.24 -5.21 6.63
CA LEU A 444 -20.25 -6.27 6.42
C LEU A 444 -20.52 -7.51 7.27
N LYS A 445 -21.06 -7.35 8.49
CA LYS A 445 -21.42 -8.47 9.37
C LYS A 445 -22.59 -9.31 8.85
N LYS A 446 -23.49 -8.71 8.05
CA LYS A 446 -24.71 -9.36 7.54
C LYS A 446 -24.60 -9.74 6.07
N TYR A 447 -23.62 -9.19 5.37
CA TYR A 447 -23.41 -9.42 3.95
C TYR A 447 -23.09 -10.89 3.68
N THR A 448 -23.60 -11.42 2.57
CA THR A 448 -23.42 -12.84 2.20
C THR A 448 -22.68 -13.01 0.88
N GLY A 449 -22.59 -11.97 0.04
CA GLY A 449 -21.97 -12.01 -1.29
C GLY A 449 -20.44 -11.94 -1.29
N HIS A 450 -19.76 -12.49 -0.28
CA HIS A 450 -18.30 -12.41 -0.12
C HIS A 450 -17.53 -13.12 -1.25
N ASP A 451 -18.08 -14.22 -1.76
CA ASP A 451 -17.45 -15.14 -2.71
C ASP A 451 -17.81 -14.85 -4.18
N LEU A 452 -18.53 -13.76 -4.45
CA LEU A 452 -18.93 -13.37 -5.82
C LEU A 452 -17.75 -12.98 -6.70
N ALA A 453 -16.66 -12.49 -6.11
CA ALA A 453 -15.43 -12.08 -6.80
C ALA A 453 -14.23 -12.11 -5.83
N PRO A 454 -12.97 -12.22 -6.32
CA PRO A 454 -11.81 -11.86 -5.51
C PRO A 454 -11.98 -10.44 -4.97
N THR A 455 -12.00 -10.27 -3.65
CA THR A 455 -12.49 -9.05 -3.00
C THR A 455 -11.45 -8.43 -2.07
N HIS A 456 -11.25 -7.11 -2.20
CA HIS A 456 -10.59 -6.26 -1.22
C HIS A 456 -11.65 -5.47 -0.45
N TYR A 457 -11.65 -5.58 0.89
CA TYR A 457 -12.63 -4.91 1.74
C TYR A 457 -12.16 -3.49 2.05
N VAL A 458 -13.08 -2.54 1.94
CA VAL A 458 -12.83 -1.11 2.12
C VAL A 458 -13.85 -0.54 3.11
N PRO A 459 -13.43 0.29 4.08
CA PRO A 459 -14.37 1.07 4.88
C PRO A 459 -15.23 1.97 3.98
N SER A 460 -16.55 1.93 4.15
CA SER A 460 -17.44 2.82 3.39
C SER A 460 -17.19 4.28 3.76
N MET A 461 -17.03 5.10 2.72
CA MET A 461 -17.00 6.57 2.78
C MET A 461 -18.33 7.18 2.30
N SER A 462 -19.37 6.35 2.05
CA SER A 462 -20.68 6.84 1.60
C SER A 462 -21.25 7.91 2.51
N ARG A 463 -20.91 7.88 3.80
CA ARG A 463 -21.17 8.97 4.73
C ARG A 463 -19.85 9.57 5.19
N HIS A 464 -19.59 10.82 4.80
CA HIS A 464 -18.34 11.49 5.09
C HIS A 464 -18.13 11.60 6.62
N PRO A 465 -16.97 11.17 7.16
CA PRO A 465 -16.77 11.05 8.62
C PRO A 465 -16.79 12.38 9.37
N LEU A 466 -16.33 13.47 8.74
CA LEU A 466 -16.32 14.81 9.36
C LEU A 466 -17.61 15.62 9.14
N THR A 467 -18.13 15.67 7.92
CA THR A 467 -19.28 16.52 7.56
C THR A 467 -20.63 15.82 7.70
N GLY A 468 -20.62 14.47 7.73
CA GLY A 468 -21.83 13.65 7.69
C GLY A 468 -22.56 13.66 6.34
N ASP A 469 -22.00 14.29 5.30
CA ASP A 469 -22.57 14.32 3.95
C ASP A 469 -22.72 12.90 3.41
N TRP A 470 -23.84 12.62 2.76
CA TRP A 470 -24.11 11.32 2.15
C TRP A 470 -23.84 11.38 0.65
N TYR A 471 -22.77 10.73 0.21
CA TYR A 471 -22.32 10.72 -1.18
C TYR A 471 -21.62 9.38 -1.52
N PRO A 472 -22.36 8.34 -1.94
CA PRO A 472 -21.79 7.01 -2.16
C PRO A 472 -20.72 6.92 -3.25
N ALA A 473 -20.78 7.78 -4.28
CA ALA A 473 -19.83 7.71 -5.40
C ALA A 473 -18.37 7.98 -4.94
N ILE A 474 -18.14 8.68 -3.82
CA ILE A 474 -16.80 8.86 -3.24
C ILE A 474 -16.12 7.54 -2.86
N ASN A 475 -16.88 6.45 -2.70
CA ASN A 475 -16.31 5.14 -2.43
C ASN A 475 -15.35 4.70 -3.52
N LYS A 476 -15.56 5.09 -4.79
CA LYS A 476 -14.68 4.67 -5.88
C LYS A 476 -13.24 5.20 -5.71
N PRO A 477 -12.99 6.52 -5.60
CA PRO A 477 -11.64 7.03 -5.33
C PRO A 477 -11.10 6.57 -3.97
N ALA A 478 -11.93 6.54 -2.92
CA ALA A 478 -11.50 6.08 -1.61
C ALA A 478 -11.07 4.61 -1.61
N ALA A 479 -11.79 3.75 -2.33
CA ALA A 479 -11.49 2.33 -2.45
C ALA A 479 -10.24 2.07 -3.27
N VAL A 480 -10.05 2.79 -4.38
CA VAL A 480 -8.83 2.71 -5.19
C VAL A 480 -7.61 3.10 -4.36
N LEU A 481 -7.69 4.21 -3.64
CA LEU A 481 -6.63 4.66 -2.74
C LEU A 481 -6.36 3.65 -1.62
N HIS A 482 -7.41 3.16 -0.97
CA HIS A 482 -7.30 2.15 0.09
C HIS A 482 -6.65 0.87 -0.45
N TRP A 483 -7.03 0.41 -1.64
CA TRP A 483 -6.44 -0.76 -2.28
C TRP A 483 -4.95 -0.58 -2.56
N LEU A 484 -4.54 0.55 -3.14
CA LEU A 484 -3.12 0.87 -3.40
C LEU A 484 -2.26 0.84 -2.13
N ASN A 485 -2.81 1.31 -1.01
CA ASN A 485 -2.09 1.38 0.26
C ASN A 485 -2.03 0.05 1.03
N HIS A 486 -2.85 -0.94 0.67
CA HIS A 486 -2.98 -2.18 1.44
C HIS A 486 -2.67 -3.45 0.65
N VAL A 487 -2.51 -3.35 -0.67
CA VAL A 487 -2.26 -4.51 -1.55
C VAL A 487 -0.92 -4.35 -2.27
N ASN A 488 -0.13 -5.44 -2.29
CA ASN A 488 1.04 -5.52 -3.15
C ASN A 488 0.59 -5.87 -4.57
N ILE A 489 0.66 -4.88 -5.47
CA ILE A 489 0.12 -4.97 -6.83
C ILE A 489 1.22 -5.43 -7.78
N ASP A 490 1.03 -6.61 -8.39
CA ASP A 490 1.89 -7.17 -9.44
C ASP A 490 1.32 -6.89 -10.84
N ALA A 491 1.17 -5.61 -11.18
CA ALA A 491 0.72 -5.15 -12.48
C ALA A 491 1.36 -3.82 -12.86
N GLU A 492 1.62 -3.64 -14.15
CA GLU A 492 2.14 -2.40 -14.74
C GLU A 492 1.00 -1.45 -15.10
N PHE A 493 -0.12 -1.99 -15.58
CA PHE A 493 -1.31 -1.22 -15.90
C PHE A 493 -2.52 -1.70 -15.12
N ILE A 494 -3.30 -0.74 -14.64
CA ILE A 494 -4.56 -0.97 -13.96
C ILE A 494 -5.70 -0.56 -14.88
N VAL A 495 -6.65 -1.48 -15.05
CA VAL A 495 -7.92 -1.21 -15.72
C VAL A 495 -8.97 -0.99 -14.65
N ILE A 496 -9.49 0.23 -14.52
CA ILE A 496 -10.53 0.59 -13.57
C ILE A 496 -11.87 0.63 -14.30
N LEU A 497 -12.84 -0.14 -13.83
CA LEU A 497 -14.18 -0.28 -14.40
C LEU A 497 -15.26 0.07 -13.37
N ASP A 498 -16.45 0.36 -13.87
CA ASP A 498 -17.67 0.43 -13.05
C ASP A 498 -18.34 -0.95 -12.96
N ALA A 499 -19.11 -1.17 -11.89
CA ALA A 499 -19.79 -2.46 -11.66
C ALA A 499 -20.89 -2.75 -12.69
N ASP A 500 -21.47 -1.71 -13.29
CA ASP A 500 -22.53 -1.78 -14.31
C ASP A 500 -21.96 -1.90 -15.73
N MET A 501 -20.86 -2.63 -15.87
CA MET A 501 -20.18 -2.87 -17.14
C MET A 501 -20.19 -4.36 -17.52
N ILE A 502 -20.36 -4.67 -18.81
CA ILE A 502 -20.19 -6.01 -19.40
C ILE A 502 -19.06 -5.96 -20.42
N LEU A 503 -18.05 -6.84 -20.28
CA LEU A 503 -16.98 -6.94 -21.26
C LEU A 503 -17.41 -7.80 -22.47
N ARG A 504 -17.18 -7.27 -23.67
CA ARG A 504 -17.32 -7.95 -24.97
C ARG A 504 -15.98 -8.45 -25.52
N GLY A 505 -14.88 -7.87 -25.06
CA GLY A 505 -13.52 -8.21 -25.48
C GLY A 505 -12.49 -7.60 -24.54
N PRO A 506 -11.20 -7.92 -24.73
CA PRO A 506 -10.17 -7.45 -23.83
C PRO A 506 -9.91 -5.95 -24.01
N ILE A 507 -9.55 -5.30 -22.91
CA ILE A 507 -9.13 -3.90 -22.82
C ILE A 507 -7.64 -3.94 -22.48
N THR A 508 -6.80 -3.77 -23.50
CA THR A 508 -5.36 -3.94 -23.34
C THR A 508 -4.60 -2.62 -23.54
N PRO A 509 -3.61 -2.31 -22.67
CA PRO A 509 -2.80 -1.10 -22.80
C PRO A 509 -2.14 -0.91 -24.17
N TRP A 510 -1.72 -2.01 -24.82
CA TRP A 510 -1.02 -1.98 -26.09
C TRP A 510 -1.92 -1.79 -27.31
N GLU A 511 -3.20 -2.21 -27.26
CA GLU A 511 -4.16 -1.92 -28.34
C GLU A 511 -4.62 -0.45 -28.28
N PHE A 512 -4.78 0.09 -27.08
CA PHE A 512 -5.25 1.47 -26.88
C PHE A 512 -4.13 2.49 -26.65
N ASN A 513 -2.87 2.08 -26.78
CA ASN A 513 -1.67 2.92 -26.64
C ASN A 513 -1.53 3.62 -25.27
N ALA A 514 -2.04 3.03 -24.19
CA ALA A 514 -1.81 3.53 -22.84
C ALA A 514 -0.32 3.49 -22.49
N ALA A 515 0.17 4.54 -21.85
CA ALA A 515 1.56 4.66 -21.42
C ALA A 515 1.66 5.43 -20.10
N ARG A 516 2.82 5.38 -19.45
CA ARG A 516 3.09 6.23 -18.28
C ARG A 516 2.98 7.71 -18.67
N GLY A 517 2.31 8.51 -17.82
CA GLY A 517 1.95 9.90 -18.06
C GLY A 517 0.85 10.09 -19.11
N ARG A 518 0.33 9.00 -19.70
CA ARG A 518 -0.65 9.03 -20.80
C ARG A 518 -1.69 7.91 -20.62
N PRO A 519 -2.59 8.05 -19.63
CA PRO A 519 -3.70 7.12 -19.44
C PRO A 519 -4.63 7.09 -20.66
N VAL A 520 -5.38 6.01 -20.82
CA VAL A 520 -6.48 5.90 -21.78
C VAL A 520 -7.80 5.96 -21.01
N SER A 521 -8.77 6.68 -21.54
CA SER A 521 -10.12 6.65 -21.00
C SER A 521 -11.21 6.91 -22.05
N THR A 522 -12.46 6.69 -21.67
CA THR A 522 -13.62 6.93 -22.54
C THR A 522 -14.15 8.36 -22.36
N PRO A 523 -14.72 8.98 -23.41
CA PRO A 523 -15.19 10.36 -23.36
C PRO A 523 -16.48 10.49 -22.55
N TYR A 524 -16.50 11.43 -21.60
CA TYR A 524 -17.67 11.84 -20.82
C TYR A 524 -18.02 13.30 -21.14
N GLU A 525 -18.52 13.56 -22.36
CA GLU A 525 -18.75 14.91 -22.90
C GLU A 525 -19.72 15.78 -22.09
N TYR A 526 -20.55 15.17 -21.23
CA TYR A 526 -21.43 15.89 -20.33
C TYR A 526 -20.69 16.59 -19.17
N LEU A 527 -19.39 16.33 -18.97
CA LEU A 527 -18.54 17.04 -18.00
C LEU A 527 -18.11 18.42 -18.53
N ILE A 528 -19.07 19.30 -18.79
CA ILE A 528 -18.83 20.63 -19.37
C ILE A 528 -17.98 21.57 -18.49
N GLY A 529 -17.79 21.23 -17.22
CA GLY A 529 -17.01 21.98 -16.23
C GLY A 529 -15.52 22.10 -16.55
N CYS A 530 -14.96 21.19 -17.37
CA CYS A 530 -13.60 21.31 -17.87
C CYS A 530 -13.40 22.56 -18.75
N ASP A 531 -14.44 23.04 -19.43
CA ASP A 531 -14.35 24.14 -20.39
C ASP A 531 -14.79 25.50 -19.82
N ASN A 532 -15.05 25.58 -18.52
CA ASN A 532 -15.65 26.77 -17.92
C ASN A 532 -14.99 27.19 -16.60
N VAL A 533 -15.69 28.00 -15.81
CA VAL A 533 -15.18 28.54 -14.53
C VAL A 533 -14.85 27.43 -13.53
N LEU A 534 -15.52 26.28 -13.58
CA LEU A 534 -15.34 25.19 -12.62
C LEU A 534 -13.91 24.65 -12.63
N ALA A 535 -13.30 24.45 -13.80
CA ALA A 535 -11.90 24.05 -13.92
C ALA A 535 -10.95 25.08 -13.28
N LYS A 536 -11.22 26.38 -13.47
CA LYS A 536 -10.38 27.45 -12.90
C LYS A 536 -10.48 27.53 -11.38
N LEU A 537 -11.60 27.09 -10.81
CA LEU A 537 -11.80 27.05 -9.36
C LEU A 537 -11.10 25.85 -8.73
N HIS A 538 -11.09 24.70 -9.42
CA HIS A 538 -10.72 23.42 -8.82
C HIS A 538 -9.44 22.78 -9.36
N THR A 539 -8.75 23.41 -10.33
CA THR A 539 -7.41 22.97 -10.72
C THR A 539 -6.50 24.15 -11.08
N SER A 540 -5.22 24.00 -10.76
CA SER A 540 -4.19 24.95 -11.19
C SER A 540 -3.82 24.85 -12.68
N HIS A 541 -4.26 23.77 -13.35
CA HIS A 541 -4.00 23.48 -14.77
C HIS A 541 -5.32 23.23 -15.53
N PRO A 542 -6.19 24.25 -15.68
CA PRO A 542 -7.50 24.08 -16.35
C PRO A 542 -7.37 23.63 -17.81
N ASP A 543 -6.27 23.95 -18.49
CA ASP A 543 -5.96 23.52 -19.86
C ASP A 543 -5.60 22.02 -19.97
N ALA A 544 -5.41 21.35 -18.83
CA ALA A 544 -5.16 19.90 -18.72
C ALA A 544 -6.39 19.10 -18.27
N CYS A 545 -7.58 19.71 -18.16
CA CYS A 545 -8.81 19.02 -17.81
C CYS A 545 -9.39 18.26 -19.01
N ASP A 546 -9.24 16.94 -19.01
CA ASP A 546 -9.87 16.06 -20.00
C ASP A 546 -11.26 15.62 -19.50
N LYS A 547 -12.26 15.59 -20.39
CA LYS A 547 -13.63 15.11 -20.10
C LYS A 547 -13.71 13.59 -20.20
N VAL A 548 -13.24 12.91 -19.17
CA VAL A 548 -13.03 11.46 -19.21
C VAL A 548 -13.62 10.73 -18.01
N GLY A 549 -13.92 9.45 -18.20
CA GLY A 549 -14.39 8.57 -17.15
C GLY A 549 -14.82 7.21 -17.71
N GLY A 550 -15.48 6.39 -16.88
CA GLY A 550 -15.99 5.07 -17.28
C GLY A 550 -14.92 3.99 -17.27
N VAL A 551 -14.28 3.77 -18.41
CA VAL A 551 -13.12 2.86 -18.52
C VAL A 551 -11.84 3.67 -18.37
N ILE A 552 -10.96 3.29 -17.45
CA ILE A 552 -9.67 3.94 -17.24
C ILE A 552 -8.57 2.88 -17.35
N VAL A 553 -7.59 3.10 -18.21
CA VAL A 553 -6.37 2.30 -18.30
C VAL A 553 -5.20 3.20 -17.94
N MET A 554 -4.59 2.95 -16.78
CA MET A 554 -3.56 3.84 -16.22
C MET A 554 -2.36 3.03 -15.77
N HIS A 555 -1.15 3.58 -15.99
CA HIS A 555 0.07 2.98 -15.48
C HIS A 555 0.07 3.05 -13.93
N ILE A 556 0.55 2.00 -13.26
CA ILE A 556 0.48 1.89 -11.79
C ILE A 556 1.15 3.07 -11.07
N ASP A 557 2.25 3.60 -11.61
CA ASP A 557 2.94 4.74 -11.01
C ASP A 557 2.21 6.08 -11.18
N ASP A 558 1.45 6.25 -12.27
CA ASP A 558 0.56 7.40 -12.42
C ASP A 558 -0.58 7.27 -11.41
N LEU A 559 -1.16 6.07 -11.30
CA LEU A 559 -2.25 5.79 -10.37
C LEU A 559 -1.84 6.02 -8.91
N ARG A 560 -0.61 5.67 -8.52
CA ARG A 560 -0.06 5.92 -7.17
C ARG A 560 0.02 7.41 -6.82
N GLN A 561 0.38 8.26 -7.78
CA GLN A 561 0.42 9.71 -7.59
C GLN A 561 -1.00 10.31 -7.64
N PHE A 562 -1.83 9.78 -8.53
CA PHE A 562 -3.16 10.28 -8.84
C PHE A 562 -4.22 9.95 -7.77
N ALA A 563 -4.19 8.77 -7.15
CA ALA A 563 -5.30 8.29 -6.32
C ALA A 563 -5.63 9.19 -5.12
N MET A 564 -4.64 9.79 -4.47
CA MET A 564 -4.87 10.78 -3.40
C MET A 564 -5.54 12.05 -3.92
N LEU A 565 -5.10 12.54 -5.08
CA LEU A 565 -5.68 13.73 -5.71
C LEU A 565 -7.11 13.49 -6.17
N TRP A 566 -7.42 12.30 -6.71
CA TRP A 566 -8.77 11.92 -7.07
C TRP A 566 -9.73 12.02 -5.88
N LEU A 567 -9.35 11.44 -4.73
CA LEU A 567 -10.17 11.52 -3.52
C LEU A 567 -10.29 12.97 -3.03
N HIS A 568 -9.18 13.68 -2.90
CA HIS A 568 -9.16 15.05 -2.39
C HIS A 568 -9.97 16.01 -3.28
N LYS A 569 -9.77 15.96 -4.61
CA LYS A 569 -10.51 16.80 -5.56
C LYS A 569 -11.99 16.42 -5.62
N THR A 570 -12.34 15.16 -5.40
CA THR A 570 -13.74 14.75 -5.23
C THR A 570 -14.36 15.44 -4.01
N GLU A 571 -13.68 15.45 -2.87
CA GLU A 571 -14.15 16.14 -1.65
C GLU A 571 -14.24 17.66 -1.86
N GLU A 572 -13.27 18.26 -2.56
CA GLU A 572 -13.22 19.68 -2.89
C GLU A 572 -14.42 20.11 -3.75
N VAL A 573 -14.66 19.44 -4.87
CA VAL A 573 -15.81 19.70 -5.75
C VAL A 573 -17.12 19.40 -5.03
N ARG A 574 -17.17 18.32 -4.24
CA ARG A 574 -18.35 17.98 -3.44
C ARG A 574 -18.63 19.04 -2.37
N ALA A 575 -17.63 19.70 -1.81
CA ALA A 575 -17.86 20.77 -0.84
C ALA A 575 -18.44 22.04 -1.50
N ASP A 576 -18.19 22.24 -2.80
CA ASP A 576 -18.64 23.42 -3.55
C ASP A 576 -20.10 23.34 -4.02
N LYS A 577 -21.01 23.32 -3.05
CA LYS A 577 -22.46 23.27 -3.29
C LYS A 577 -23.00 24.50 -4.04
N ALA A 578 -22.25 25.61 -4.06
CA ALA A 578 -22.65 26.82 -4.77
C ALA A 578 -22.59 26.65 -6.30
N HIS A 579 -21.78 25.71 -6.78
CA HIS A 579 -21.53 25.50 -8.22
C HIS A 579 -22.07 24.17 -8.76
N TYR A 580 -23.04 23.55 -8.08
CA TYR A 580 -23.70 22.33 -8.57
C TYR A 580 -24.63 22.54 -9.78
N ALA A 581 -24.91 23.78 -10.15
CA ALA A 581 -25.84 24.13 -11.21
C ALA A 581 -25.54 23.43 -12.54
N THR A 582 -26.58 22.94 -13.22
CA THR A 582 -26.45 22.14 -14.45
C THR A 582 -25.70 22.88 -15.56
N ASN A 583 -25.84 24.22 -15.63
CA ASN A 583 -25.17 25.03 -16.65
C ASN A 583 -23.64 25.15 -16.47
N ILE A 584 -23.11 24.73 -15.32
CA ILE A 584 -21.67 24.73 -15.02
C ILE A 584 -21.12 23.30 -14.99
N THR A 585 -21.86 22.36 -14.39
CA THR A 585 -21.37 20.99 -14.16
C THR A 585 -21.90 19.99 -15.19
N GLY A 586 -22.99 20.26 -15.88
CA GLY A 586 -23.71 19.24 -16.63
C GLY A 586 -24.39 18.18 -15.75
N ASP A 587 -24.42 18.36 -14.42
CA ASP A 587 -25.20 17.52 -13.52
C ASP A 587 -26.68 17.83 -13.70
N ILE A 588 -27.40 16.94 -14.37
CA ILE A 588 -28.84 17.08 -14.64
C ILE A 588 -29.70 17.09 -13.37
N PHE A 589 -29.15 16.64 -12.23
CA PHE A 589 -29.86 16.60 -10.95
C PHE A 589 -29.50 17.76 -10.01
N GLU A 590 -28.56 18.64 -10.40
CA GLU A 590 -28.07 19.77 -9.59
C GLU A 590 -27.70 19.38 -8.15
N SER A 591 -27.25 18.14 -7.96
CA SER A 591 -27.08 17.53 -6.65
C SER A 591 -25.62 17.28 -6.29
N GLY A 592 -24.71 17.55 -7.23
CA GLY A 592 -23.29 17.25 -7.14
C GLY A 592 -23.01 15.74 -7.28
N TRP A 593 -23.87 15.00 -7.99
CA TRP A 593 -23.75 13.53 -8.10
C TRP A 593 -22.48 13.12 -8.84
N ILE A 594 -22.10 13.89 -9.85
CA ILE A 594 -20.90 13.68 -10.69
C ILE A 594 -19.62 14.32 -10.13
N SER A 595 -19.61 14.73 -8.84
CA SER A 595 -18.43 15.35 -8.21
C SER A 595 -17.19 14.47 -8.28
N GLU A 596 -17.34 13.16 -8.21
CA GLU A 596 -16.25 12.18 -8.30
C GLU A 596 -15.63 12.11 -9.70
N MET A 597 -16.43 12.31 -10.76
CA MET A 597 -15.94 12.37 -12.14
C MET A 597 -15.14 13.67 -12.38
N TYR A 598 -15.59 14.78 -11.78
CA TYR A 598 -14.82 16.02 -11.77
C TYR A 598 -13.57 15.90 -10.90
N GLY A 599 -13.67 15.23 -9.75
CA GLY A 599 -12.52 14.91 -8.90
C GLY A 599 -11.45 14.12 -9.66
N TYR A 600 -11.87 13.18 -10.52
CA TYR A 600 -10.96 12.48 -11.43
C TYR A 600 -10.29 13.47 -12.39
N SER A 601 -11.09 14.21 -13.16
CA SER A 601 -10.60 15.08 -14.24
C SER A 601 -9.68 16.18 -13.72
N PHE A 602 -10.05 16.85 -12.62
CA PHE A 602 -9.23 17.87 -11.97
C PHE A 602 -8.00 17.27 -11.28
N GLY A 603 -8.13 16.11 -10.62
CA GLY A 603 -6.98 15.43 -10.01
C GLY A 603 -5.94 15.00 -11.04
N ALA A 604 -6.38 14.57 -12.23
CA ALA A 604 -5.50 14.21 -13.33
C ALA A 604 -4.85 15.45 -13.96
N ALA A 605 -5.61 16.55 -14.07
CA ALA A 605 -5.11 17.83 -14.53
C ALA A 605 -4.02 18.41 -13.62
N GLU A 606 -4.11 18.25 -12.29
CA GLU A 606 -3.05 18.68 -11.37
C GLU A 606 -1.70 17.97 -11.63
N LEU A 607 -1.75 16.73 -12.13
CA LEU A 607 -0.58 15.97 -12.57
C LEU A 607 -0.25 16.17 -14.05
N GLN A 608 -1.03 17.01 -14.75
CA GLN A 608 -0.98 17.24 -16.19
C GLN A 608 -1.00 15.93 -17.00
N LEU A 609 -1.71 14.91 -16.52
CA LEU A 609 -1.92 13.67 -17.27
C LEU A 609 -2.76 13.99 -18.51
N ARG A 610 -2.25 13.59 -19.68
CA ARG A 610 -2.96 13.79 -20.96
C ARG A 610 -3.56 12.47 -21.41
N HIS A 611 -4.88 12.38 -21.43
CA HIS A 611 -5.56 11.15 -21.79
C HIS A 611 -5.52 10.92 -23.30
N LEU A 612 -5.35 9.65 -23.69
CA LEU A 612 -5.84 9.17 -24.97
C LEU A 612 -7.32 8.83 -24.81
N ILE A 613 -8.16 9.67 -25.39
CA ILE A 613 -9.62 9.53 -25.31
C ILE A 613 -10.07 8.65 -26.47
N SER A 614 -10.75 7.54 -26.16
CA SER A 614 -11.18 6.57 -27.17
C SER A 614 -12.67 6.25 -27.03
N SER A 615 -13.47 6.73 -27.99
CA SER A 615 -14.89 6.37 -28.11
C SER A 615 -15.10 4.90 -28.50
N GLU A 616 -14.07 4.21 -29.00
CA GLU A 616 -14.17 2.83 -29.47
C GLU A 616 -14.21 1.76 -28.35
N ILE A 617 -13.96 2.14 -27.09
CA ILE A 617 -13.88 1.18 -25.98
C ILE A 617 -15.27 0.83 -25.45
N LEU A 618 -16.11 1.83 -25.22
CA LEU A 618 -17.35 1.72 -24.46
C LEU A 618 -18.54 2.19 -25.29
N ILE A 619 -19.66 1.47 -25.19
CA ILE A 619 -20.96 1.91 -25.71
C ILE A 619 -22.06 1.68 -24.68
N TYR A 620 -23.02 2.59 -24.63
CA TYR A 620 -24.26 2.40 -23.88
C TYR A 620 -25.24 1.56 -24.71
N PRO A 621 -25.82 0.48 -24.18
CA PRO A 621 -26.96 -0.18 -24.81
C PRO A 621 -28.06 0.84 -25.14
N GLY A 622 -28.72 0.68 -26.29
CA GLY A 622 -29.66 1.67 -26.83
C GLY A 622 -29.04 2.85 -27.59
N TYR A 623 -27.72 2.93 -27.71
CA TYR A 623 -27.04 3.93 -28.54
C TYR A 623 -26.70 3.34 -29.91
N ILE A 624 -26.80 4.15 -30.97
CA ILE A 624 -26.42 3.73 -32.32
C ILE A 624 -24.90 3.55 -32.38
N PRO A 625 -24.39 2.36 -32.71
CA PRO A 625 -22.94 2.12 -32.79
C PRO A 625 -22.32 2.79 -34.01
N GLU A 626 -21.08 3.23 -33.88
CA GLU A 626 -20.31 3.72 -35.02
C GLU A 626 -19.97 2.57 -35.99
N PRO A 627 -20.09 2.79 -37.32
CA PRO A 627 -19.81 1.74 -38.30
C PRO A 627 -18.38 1.20 -38.19
N GLY A 628 -18.25 -0.12 -38.10
CA GLY A 628 -16.95 -0.82 -38.05
C GLY A 628 -16.28 -0.88 -36.68
N VAL A 629 -16.79 -0.16 -35.68
CA VAL A 629 -16.23 -0.16 -34.32
C VAL A 629 -16.60 -1.44 -33.57
N LYS A 630 -15.60 -2.06 -32.94
CA LYS A 630 -15.77 -3.26 -32.11
C LYS A 630 -15.64 -2.91 -30.63
N TYR A 631 -16.69 -2.34 -30.07
CA TYR A 631 -16.75 -1.96 -28.66
C TYR A 631 -16.35 -3.11 -27.73
N ARG A 632 -15.54 -2.80 -26.72
CA ARG A 632 -15.01 -3.74 -25.72
C ARG A 632 -15.89 -3.84 -24.48
N VAL A 633 -16.68 -2.81 -24.18
CA VAL A 633 -17.48 -2.71 -22.96
C VAL A 633 -18.88 -2.18 -23.27
N PHE A 634 -19.90 -2.81 -22.69
CA PHE A 634 -21.22 -2.20 -22.51
C PHE A 634 -21.28 -1.50 -21.15
N HIS A 635 -21.76 -0.26 -21.11
CA HIS A 635 -22.10 0.43 -19.86
C HIS A 635 -23.62 0.53 -19.76
N TYR A 636 -24.27 -0.32 -18.96
CA TYR A 636 -25.73 -0.36 -18.84
C TYR A 636 -26.25 0.56 -17.72
N GLY A 637 -25.63 1.74 -17.59
CA GLY A 637 -25.93 2.70 -16.54
C GLY A 637 -27.27 3.43 -16.70
N LEU A 638 -27.89 3.36 -17.88
CA LEU A 638 -29.11 4.07 -18.27
C LEU A 638 -30.19 3.08 -18.75
N GLU A 639 -31.45 3.51 -18.77
CA GLU A 639 -32.54 2.75 -19.39
C GLU A 639 -32.26 2.57 -20.91
N PHE A 640 -32.48 1.36 -21.42
CA PHE A 640 -32.48 1.09 -22.85
C PHE A 640 -33.66 0.23 -23.27
N LYS A 641 -34.06 0.34 -24.55
CA LYS A 641 -35.30 -0.25 -25.10
C LYS A 641 -35.05 -0.96 -26.41
N VAL A 642 -35.77 -2.07 -26.61
CA VAL A 642 -35.83 -2.82 -27.87
C VAL A 642 -37.30 -3.15 -28.13
N GLY A 643 -37.92 -2.42 -29.07
CA GLY A 643 -39.37 -2.46 -29.27
C GLY A 643 -40.15 -2.16 -27.99
N ASN A 644 -40.99 -3.09 -27.54
CA ASN A 644 -41.79 -2.97 -26.32
C ASN A 644 -41.07 -3.46 -25.05
N TRP A 645 -39.85 -4.00 -25.18
CA TRP A 645 -39.04 -4.46 -24.06
C TRP A 645 -38.11 -3.34 -23.60
N SER A 646 -37.91 -3.20 -22.29
CA SER A 646 -36.95 -2.26 -21.72
C SER A 646 -36.21 -2.87 -20.54
N PHE A 647 -35.02 -2.34 -20.28
CA PHE A 647 -34.24 -2.63 -19.10
C PHE A 647 -33.71 -1.34 -18.49
N ASP A 648 -33.90 -1.20 -17.19
CA ASP A 648 -33.30 -0.16 -16.36
C ASP A 648 -32.80 -0.82 -15.07
N LYS A 649 -31.49 -0.68 -14.79
CA LYS A 649 -30.88 -1.24 -13.59
C LYS A 649 -31.49 -0.67 -12.31
N ALA A 650 -31.98 0.57 -12.32
CA ALA A 650 -32.55 1.22 -11.15
C ALA A 650 -33.78 0.47 -10.60
N ASN A 651 -34.51 -0.23 -11.48
CA ASN A 651 -35.66 -1.07 -11.10
C ASN A 651 -35.28 -2.29 -10.25
N TYR A 652 -33.99 -2.64 -10.17
CA TYR A 652 -33.49 -3.82 -9.48
C TYR A 652 -32.58 -3.48 -8.29
N ARG A 653 -32.69 -2.25 -7.75
CA ARG A 653 -31.87 -1.77 -6.62
C ARG A 653 -32.01 -2.63 -5.35
N ASP A 654 -33.24 -2.99 -5.02
CA ASP A 654 -33.56 -3.77 -3.81
C ASP A 654 -33.86 -5.25 -4.13
N SER A 655 -33.61 -5.69 -5.36
CA SER A 655 -33.93 -7.04 -5.82
C SER A 655 -32.79 -8.01 -5.56
N ASP A 656 -33.02 -9.02 -4.72
CA ASP A 656 -32.08 -10.11 -4.50
C ASP A 656 -32.22 -11.21 -5.58
N VAL A 657 -31.73 -10.92 -6.78
CA VAL A 657 -31.74 -11.88 -7.90
C VAL A 657 -30.61 -12.91 -7.81
N VAL A 658 -29.60 -12.66 -6.98
CA VAL A 658 -28.45 -13.57 -6.81
C VAL A 658 -28.78 -14.73 -5.88
N ASN A 659 -29.44 -14.47 -4.74
CA ASN A 659 -29.78 -15.51 -3.78
C ASN A 659 -31.11 -16.19 -4.04
N LYS A 660 -32.03 -15.55 -4.78
CA LYS A 660 -33.28 -16.18 -5.19
C LYS A 660 -33.03 -17.09 -6.38
N CYS A 661 -33.04 -18.41 -6.14
CA CYS A 661 -32.82 -19.41 -7.19
C CYS A 661 -33.70 -19.16 -8.42
N TRP A 662 -33.06 -19.20 -9.59
CA TRP A 662 -33.66 -19.00 -10.92
C TRP A 662 -34.28 -17.62 -11.17
N ALA A 663 -34.04 -16.65 -10.28
CA ALA A 663 -34.39 -15.26 -10.56
C ALA A 663 -33.56 -14.72 -11.74
N LYS A 664 -34.22 -14.02 -12.65
CA LYS A 664 -33.58 -13.40 -13.82
C LYS A 664 -34.28 -12.11 -14.20
N PHE A 665 -33.65 -11.32 -15.05
CA PHE A 665 -34.28 -10.16 -15.68
C PHE A 665 -35.23 -10.60 -16.81
N PRO A 666 -36.19 -9.73 -17.22
CA PRO A 666 -37.08 -10.00 -18.34
C PRO A 666 -36.29 -10.41 -19.58
N ASP A 667 -36.70 -11.49 -20.25
CA ASP A 667 -36.01 -11.97 -21.44
C ASP A 667 -36.10 -10.91 -22.55
N PRO A 668 -34.98 -10.53 -23.17
CA PRO A 668 -35.01 -9.62 -24.31
C PRO A 668 -35.66 -10.30 -25.53
N PRO A 669 -36.20 -9.52 -26.50
CA PRO A 669 -36.78 -10.06 -27.72
C PRO A 669 -35.82 -10.98 -28.48
N ASP A 670 -36.37 -11.87 -29.32
CA ASP A 670 -35.53 -12.68 -30.21
C ASP A 670 -34.98 -11.80 -31.34
N PRO A 671 -33.66 -11.83 -31.65
CA PRO A 671 -33.07 -11.12 -32.77
C PRO A 671 -33.79 -11.30 -34.10
N SER A 672 -34.42 -12.46 -34.34
CA SER A 672 -35.21 -12.73 -35.54
C SER A 672 -36.51 -11.91 -35.64
N THR A 673 -36.97 -11.32 -34.52
CA THR A 673 -38.17 -10.48 -34.46
C THR A 673 -37.89 -8.99 -34.65
N LEU A 674 -36.62 -8.61 -34.82
CA LEU A 674 -36.20 -7.22 -35.01
C LEU A 674 -36.54 -6.70 -36.40
N ASP A 675 -36.79 -5.39 -36.46
CA ASP A 675 -36.90 -4.66 -37.72
C ASP A 675 -35.55 -4.63 -38.44
N GLN A 676 -35.52 -5.10 -39.69
CA GLN A 676 -34.31 -5.18 -40.52
C GLN A 676 -34.21 -4.04 -41.53
N THR A 677 -35.14 -3.07 -41.52
CA THR A 677 -35.21 -1.99 -42.50
C THR A 677 -34.15 -0.90 -42.29
N ASP A 678 -33.73 -0.68 -41.05
CA ASP A 678 -32.68 0.28 -40.68
C ASP A 678 -31.52 -0.45 -40.01
N GLU A 679 -30.38 -0.49 -40.71
CA GLU A 679 -29.18 -1.20 -40.25
C GLU A 679 -28.62 -0.63 -38.94
N ASN A 680 -28.74 0.69 -38.71
CA ASN A 680 -28.26 1.33 -37.49
C ASN A 680 -29.13 0.96 -36.29
N LEU A 681 -30.46 0.97 -36.46
CA LEU A 681 -31.41 0.54 -35.43
C LEU A 681 -31.28 -0.95 -35.14
N LEU A 682 -31.11 -1.78 -36.18
CA LEU A 682 -30.88 -3.21 -36.05
C LEU A 682 -29.62 -3.50 -35.23
N GLN A 683 -28.50 -2.83 -35.53
CA GLN A 683 -27.24 -3.04 -34.80
C GLN A 683 -27.41 -2.62 -33.32
N ARG A 684 -27.92 -1.42 -33.06
CA ARG A 684 -28.25 -0.94 -31.71
C ARG A 684 -29.06 -1.96 -30.91
N ASP A 685 -30.11 -2.51 -31.51
CA ASP A 685 -31.01 -3.47 -30.86
C ASP A 685 -30.31 -4.81 -30.61
N LEU A 686 -29.49 -5.29 -31.54
CA LEU A 686 -28.68 -6.50 -31.37
C LEU A 686 -27.69 -6.37 -30.20
N LEU A 687 -26.98 -5.24 -30.07
CA LEU A 687 -26.09 -4.98 -28.93
C LEU A 687 -26.84 -4.90 -27.61
N SER A 688 -28.02 -4.28 -27.63
CA SER A 688 -28.89 -4.16 -26.45
C SER A 688 -29.37 -5.53 -25.97
N ILE A 689 -29.79 -6.40 -26.90
CA ILE A 689 -30.14 -7.79 -26.62
C ILE A 689 -28.93 -8.57 -26.11
N GLU A 690 -27.75 -8.39 -26.72
CA GLU A 690 -26.50 -9.03 -26.30
C GLU A 690 -26.17 -8.73 -24.82
N CYS A 691 -26.24 -7.46 -24.42
CA CYS A 691 -26.03 -7.02 -23.05
C CYS A 691 -27.00 -7.72 -22.07
N ALA A 692 -28.30 -7.69 -22.36
CA ALA A 692 -29.32 -8.28 -21.50
C ALA A 692 -29.22 -9.81 -21.41
N ARG A 693 -28.93 -10.49 -22.53
CA ARG A 693 -28.70 -11.94 -22.56
C ARG A 693 -27.48 -12.34 -21.74
N THR A 694 -26.39 -11.59 -21.83
CA THR A 694 -25.18 -11.84 -21.03
C THR A 694 -25.44 -11.73 -19.53
N LEU A 695 -26.23 -10.75 -19.08
CA LEU A 695 -26.64 -10.61 -17.67
C LEU A 695 -27.48 -11.81 -17.21
N ASN A 696 -28.48 -12.21 -17.99
CA ASN A 696 -29.34 -13.36 -17.66
C ASN A 696 -28.57 -14.69 -17.66
N GLU A 697 -27.63 -14.87 -18.60
CA GLU A 697 -26.78 -16.06 -18.64
C GLU A 697 -25.83 -16.12 -17.44
N ALA A 698 -25.25 -15.00 -17.03
CA ALA A 698 -24.41 -14.91 -15.83
C ALA A 698 -25.17 -15.37 -14.58
N LEU A 699 -26.42 -14.91 -14.40
CA LEU A 699 -27.30 -15.32 -13.29
C LEU A 699 -27.64 -16.80 -13.37
N ARG A 700 -28.02 -17.30 -14.54
CA ARG A 700 -28.34 -18.72 -14.76
C ARG A 700 -27.16 -19.61 -14.36
N LEU A 701 -25.96 -19.31 -14.84
CA LEU A 701 -24.74 -20.06 -14.50
C LEU A 701 -24.34 -19.92 -13.04
N HIS A 702 -24.62 -18.78 -12.40
CA HIS A 702 -24.43 -18.62 -10.96
C HIS A 702 -25.37 -19.54 -10.17
N HIS A 703 -26.67 -19.59 -10.51
CA HIS A 703 -27.64 -20.48 -9.84
C HIS A 703 -27.34 -21.96 -10.03
N VAL A 704 -26.88 -22.35 -11.22
CA VAL A 704 -26.37 -23.71 -11.47
C VAL A 704 -25.20 -24.03 -10.55
N ARG A 705 -24.20 -23.13 -10.43
CA ARG A 705 -23.03 -23.32 -9.55
C ARG A 705 -23.41 -23.41 -8.06
N ARG A 706 -24.50 -22.75 -7.66
CA ARG A 706 -25.04 -22.82 -6.30
C ARG A 706 -25.89 -24.07 -6.02
N ASN A 707 -26.00 -24.98 -6.98
CA ASN A 707 -26.86 -26.17 -6.90
C ASN A 707 -28.31 -25.81 -6.54
N CYS A 708 -28.85 -24.77 -7.19
CA CYS A 708 -30.27 -24.45 -7.06
C CYS A 708 -31.12 -25.68 -7.46
N PRO A 709 -32.17 -26.02 -6.68
CA PRO A 709 -33.04 -27.17 -6.98
C PRO A 709 -33.63 -27.06 -8.37
N ASP A 710 -33.79 -28.17 -9.09
CA ASP A 710 -34.39 -28.18 -10.43
C ASP A 710 -35.74 -27.43 -10.39
N PRO A 711 -35.97 -26.42 -11.25
CA PRO A 711 -37.23 -25.70 -11.29
C PRO A 711 -38.44 -26.63 -11.40
N ASN A 712 -38.30 -27.77 -12.08
CA ASN A 712 -39.35 -28.78 -12.24
C ASN A 712 -39.59 -29.62 -10.98
N SER A 713 -38.61 -29.69 -10.06
CA SER A 713 -38.76 -30.38 -8.76
C SER A 713 -39.48 -29.53 -7.69
N MET A 714 -39.58 -28.21 -7.88
CA MET A 714 -40.27 -27.32 -6.95
C MET A 714 -41.79 -27.36 -7.08
N GLU A 715 -42.34 -27.75 -8.24
CA GLU A 715 -43.77 -27.99 -8.40
C GLU A 715 -44.23 -29.20 -7.56
N GLU A 716 -43.45 -30.28 -7.50
CA GLU A 716 -43.77 -31.46 -6.67
C GLU A 716 -43.68 -31.16 -5.16
N ALA A 717 -42.71 -30.34 -4.72
CA ALA A 717 -42.56 -29.97 -3.32
C ALA A 717 -43.66 -29.02 -2.81
N ALA A 718 -44.20 -28.16 -3.68
CA ALA A 718 -45.33 -27.28 -3.36
C ALA A 718 -46.66 -28.06 -3.26
N ILE A 719 -46.83 -29.11 -4.07
CA ILE A 719 -47.98 -30.02 -3.98
C ILE A 719 -47.87 -30.90 -2.72
N SER A 720 -46.67 -31.37 -2.37
CA SER A 720 -46.46 -32.24 -1.20
C SER A 720 -46.61 -31.51 0.15
N ARG A 721 -46.41 -30.18 0.22
CA ARG A 721 -46.62 -29.40 1.47
C ARG A 721 -48.06 -28.96 1.70
N LYS A 722 -48.93 -28.99 0.67
CA LYS A 722 -50.38 -28.73 0.82
C LYS A 722 -51.18 -29.98 1.22
N LEU A 723 -50.57 -31.17 1.19
CA LEU A 723 -51.22 -32.45 1.50
C LEU A 723 -50.68 -33.11 2.79
N GLY A 724 -50.28 -32.29 3.77
CA GLY A 724 -49.68 -32.75 5.03
C GLY A 724 -50.50 -32.39 6.28
N ARG A 725 -51.83 -32.48 6.22
CA ARG A 725 -52.72 -32.44 7.40
C ARG A 725 -54.05 -33.10 7.04
N TYR A 726 -54.20 -34.40 7.34
CA TYR A 726 -55.36 -34.98 8.04
C TYR A 726 -55.14 -36.48 8.29
N ASP A 727 -55.64 -36.92 9.44
CA ASP A 727 -55.44 -38.22 10.08
C ASP A 727 -56.01 -39.44 9.33
N ARG A 728 -55.49 -40.62 9.71
CA ARG A 728 -55.92 -41.98 9.34
C ARG A 728 -57.43 -42.20 9.45
N SER A 729 -58.06 -42.77 8.41
CA SER A 729 -58.91 -43.98 8.54
C SER A 729 -59.33 -44.55 7.16
N TYR A 730 -59.83 -45.78 7.20
CA TYR A 730 -59.97 -46.83 6.18
C TYR A 730 -60.85 -46.58 4.93
N ALA A 731 -60.56 -47.39 3.89
CA ALA A 731 -61.46 -48.06 2.93
C ALA A 731 -61.81 -47.42 1.55
N ALA A 732 -61.30 -48.09 0.51
CA ALA A 732 -61.92 -48.58 -0.74
C ALA A 732 -62.83 -47.72 -1.66
N LYS A 733 -62.40 -47.71 -2.95
CA LYS A 733 -63.12 -47.76 -4.26
C LYS A 733 -63.70 -46.49 -4.93
N SER A 734 -63.37 -46.41 -6.23
CA SER A 734 -64.12 -45.93 -7.42
C SER A 734 -63.87 -44.51 -8.00
N ASN A 735 -63.55 -44.48 -9.31
CA ASN A 735 -63.69 -43.37 -10.29
C ASN A 735 -65.18 -43.22 -10.72
N PRO A 736 -65.65 -42.26 -11.60
CA PRO A 736 -64.99 -41.18 -12.38
C PRO A 736 -65.72 -39.76 -12.44
N ILE A 737 -64.99 -38.69 -12.85
CA ILE A 737 -65.20 -37.60 -13.90
C ILE A 737 -66.65 -37.10 -14.24
N PRO A 738 -66.94 -35.88 -14.84
CA PRO A 738 -66.47 -34.46 -14.77
C PRO A 738 -67.63 -33.40 -14.69
N THR A 739 -67.34 -32.08 -14.65
CA THR A 739 -67.93 -30.92 -15.42
C THR A 739 -67.76 -29.60 -14.62
N SER A 740 -67.03 -28.56 -15.08
CA SER A 740 -67.26 -27.54 -16.14
C SER A 740 -68.23 -26.41 -15.77
N VAL A 741 -67.92 -25.18 -16.24
CA VAL A 741 -68.75 -23.94 -16.37
C VAL A 741 -68.56 -22.92 -15.24
N SER A 742 -68.39 -21.59 -15.41
CA SER A 742 -67.95 -20.69 -16.50
C SER A 742 -68.01 -19.24 -15.97
N LYS A 743 -67.22 -18.33 -16.56
CA LYS A 743 -67.40 -16.86 -16.74
C LYS A 743 -67.32 -15.95 -15.49
N GLU A 744 -66.32 -15.08 -15.36
CA GLU A 744 -65.97 -13.84 -16.10
C GLU A 744 -66.64 -12.55 -15.59
N SER A 745 -65.80 -11.51 -15.48
CA SER A 745 -66.08 -10.07 -15.56
C SER A 745 -66.28 -9.25 -14.27
N SER A 746 -65.22 -8.48 -13.97
CA SER A 746 -65.19 -7.03 -13.66
C SER A 746 -66.23 -6.41 -12.72
N LYS A 747 -65.77 -5.72 -11.65
CA LYS A 747 -65.76 -4.24 -11.58
C LYS A 747 -65.17 -3.71 -10.27
N GLU A 748 -64.41 -2.64 -10.49
CA GLU A 748 -64.05 -1.44 -9.71
C GLU A 748 -64.40 -1.31 -8.21
N ALA A 749 -63.44 -0.69 -7.53
CA ALA A 749 -63.39 -0.34 -6.12
C ALA A 749 -63.92 1.06 -5.84
N THR A 750 -64.66 1.21 -4.73
CA THR A 750 -64.72 2.43 -3.89
C THR A 750 -65.08 2.04 -2.45
N GLY A 751 -64.52 2.77 -1.48
CA GLY A 751 -64.51 2.54 -0.01
C GLY A 751 -65.88 2.47 0.70
N ASP A 752 -65.97 2.30 2.02
CA ASP A 752 -65.03 2.67 3.08
C ASP A 752 -65.35 1.93 4.40
N ALA A 753 -64.35 1.87 5.28
CA ALA A 753 -64.37 1.77 6.75
C ALA A 753 -65.14 0.64 7.50
N LYS A 754 -64.35 -0.18 8.23
CA LYS A 754 -64.50 -0.32 9.70
C LYS A 754 -63.20 -0.79 10.38
N PHE A 755 -62.82 -0.01 11.38
CA PHE A 755 -61.65 -0.08 12.27
C PHE A 755 -61.55 -1.36 13.11
N SER A 756 -60.32 -1.76 13.44
CA SER A 756 -59.99 -2.72 14.50
C SER A 756 -58.83 -2.18 15.35
N THR A 757 -59.18 -1.68 16.55
CA THR A 757 -58.53 -1.78 17.88
C THR A 757 -57.01 -1.73 18.10
N PHE A 758 -56.15 -1.80 17.08
CA PHE A 758 -54.70 -1.87 17.25
C PHE A 758 -54.02 -0.50 17.34
N GLY A 759 -54.59 0.52 16.68
CA GLY A 759 -54.03 1.88 16.65
C GLY A 759 -54.19 2.65 17.97
N LEU A 760 -55.26 2.38 18.74
CA LEU A 760 -55.51 3.06 20.03
C LEU A 760 -54.52 2.61 21.11
N TRP A 761 -54.04 1.37 21.05
CA TRP A 761 -53.09 0.83 22.02
C TRP A 761 -51.68 1.42 21.85
N MET A 762 -51.27 1.64 20.61
CA MET A 762 -49.98 2.27 20.31
C MET A 762 -49.95 3.72 20.78
N VAL A 763 -51.01 4.50 20.52
CA VAL A 763 -51.06 5.92 20.95
C VAL A 763 -51.02 6.06 22.48
N ALA A 764 -51.69 5.16 23.22
CA ALA A 764 -51.60 5.14 24.68
C ALA A 764 -50.16 4.86 25.17
N LEU A 765 -49.45 3.92 24.53
CA LEU A 765 -48.08 3.56 24.88
C LEU A 765 -47.10 4.74 24.69
N TRP A 766 -47.27 5.50 23.60
CA TRP A 766 -46.47 6.71 23.32
C TRP A 766 -46.71 7.83 24.33
N ILE A 767 -47.95 8.00 24.80
CA ILE A 767 -48.30 9.00 25.83
C ILE A 767 -47.69 8.63 27.19
N PHE A 768 -47.72 7.35 27.58
CA PHE A 768 -47.11 6.89 28.82
C PHE A 768 -45.58 7.01 28.83
N LEU A 769 -44.92 6.75 27.70
CA LEU A 769 -43.47 6.93 27.56
C LEU A 769 -43.06 8.41 27.58
N GLY A 770 -43.85 9.29 26.96
CA GLY A 770 -43.62 10.74 27.00
C GLY A 770 -43.77 11.34 28.41
N LEU A 771 -44.79 10.90 29.17
CA LEU A 771 -44.99 11.32 30.56
C LEU A 771 -43.91 10.80 31.51
N GLY A 772 -43.38 9.59 31.27
CA GLY A 772 -42.24 9.03 32.00
C GLY A 772 -40.95 9.82 31.77
N PHE A 773 -40.71 10.26 30.53
CA PHE A 773 -39.53 11.08 30.21
C PHE A 773 -39.59 12.47 30.86
N LEU A 774 -40.77 13.11 30.88
CA LEU A 774 -40.97 14.44 31.49
C LEU A 774 -40.87 14.41 33.02
N THR A 775 -41.29 13.32 33.68
CA THR A 775 -41.17 13.17 35.14
C THR A 775 -39.70 12.98 35.57
N VAL A 776 -38.91 12.20 34.82
CA VAL A 776 -37.47 12.04 35.09
C VAL A 776 -36.70 13.36 34.85
N ALA A 777 -37.03 14.09 33.80
CA ALA A 777 -36.42 15.39 33.51
C ALA A 777 -36.74 16.43 34.62
N SER A 778 -37.96 16.43 35.15
CA SER A 778 -38.39 17.33 36.24
C SER A 778 -37.66 17.05 37.57
N VAL A 779 -37.42 15.78 37.90
CA VAL A 779 -36.66 15.38 39.11
C VAL A 779 -35.19 15.78 39.01
N LEU A 780 -34.57 15.66 37.84
CA LEU A 780 -33.17 16.04 37.61
C LEU A 780 -32.95 17.56 37.64
N LEU A 781 -33.92 18.34 37.17
CA LEU A 781 -33.84 19.81 37.14
C LEU A 781 -34.19 20.44 38.49
N SER A 782 -35.00 19.77 39.33
CA SER A 782 -35.35 20.24 40.68
C SER A 782 -34.25 19.97 41.72
N GLY A 783 -33.30 19.08 41.44
CA GLY A 783 -32.19 18.72 42.33
C GLY A 783 -31.04 19.74 42.40
N ARG A 784 -31.08 20.83 41.62
CA ARG A 784 -30.01 21.85 41.58
C ARG A 784 -30.49 23.23 42.04
N LYS A 785 -30.98 23.33 43.28
CA LYS A 785 -30.95 24.60 44.02
C LYS A 785 -30.55 24.42 45.51
N ALA A 786 -29.41 25.06 45.81
CA ALA A 786 -28.95 25.61 47.10
C ALA A 786 -28.47 24.67 48.23
N LYS A 787 -27.18 24.83 48.61
CA LYS A 787 -26.74 25.04 50.02
C LYS A 787 -25.28 25.52 50.14
N LYS A 788 -25.12 26.75 50.70
CA LYS A 788 -23.97 27.23 51.51
C LYS A 788 -23.84 26.33 52.78
N THR A 789 -22.78 26.20 53.60
CA THR A 789 -21.68 27.07 54.07
C THR A 789 -20.73 26.25 55.00
N LYS A 790 -19.56 26.85 55.37
CA LYS A 790 -18.57 26.55 56.44
C LYS A 790 -17.36 25.69 56.00
N GLY A 791 -16.09 26.05 56.22
CA GLY A 791 -15.44 27.13 56.96
C GLY A 791 -14.27 26.58 57.79
N LYS A 792 -13.03 26.99 57.51
CA LYS A 792 -11.90 27.15 58.46
C LYS A 792 -10.76 27.94 57.80
N SER A 793 -10.32 29.01 58.46
CA SER A 793 -9.28 29.93 58.02
C SER A 793 -7.91 29.58 58.61
N TYR A 794 -6.81 29.97 57.95
CA TYR A 794 -5.78 30.78 58.62
C TYR A 794 -4.92 31.62 57.66
N ARG A 795 -5.03 32.94 57.84
CA ARG A 795 -4.12 34.09 57.60
C ARG A 795 -3.07 34.07 56.47
N SER A 796 -3.20 35.05 55.57
CA SER A 796 -2.08 35.77 54.94
C SER A 796 -2.28 37.29 55.10
N LYS A 797 -1.21 38.00 55.44
CA LYS A 797 -1.16 39.42 55.80
C LYS A 797 -1.29 40.33 54.57
N ARG A 798 -2.06 41.41 54.73
CA ARG A 798 -2.04 42.64 53.92
C ARG A 798 -0.63 43.27 53.86
N ARG A 799 -0.25 43.77 52.69
CA ARG A 799 0.42 45.08 52.54
C ARG A 799 -0.16 45.80 51.31
N LEU A 800 -0.39 47.09 51.51
CA LEU A 800 -1.02 48.08 50.63
C LEU A 800 0.03 48.82 49.78
N SER A 801 -0.48 49.65 48.84
CA SER A 801 0.16 50.67 47.97
C SER A 801 0.73 50.14 46.65
N HIS A 802 0.55 50.75 45.47
CA HIS A 802 0.12 52.11 45.10
C HIS A 802 -0.43 52.12 43.65
N SER A 803 -1.16 53.20 43.32
CA SER A 803 -1.36 53.85 42.01
C SER A 803 -0.16 53.76 41.06
N GLY A 804 -0.26 53.87 39.74
CA GLY A 804 -1.33 54.22 38.81
C GLY A 804 -0.72 54.40 37.41
N LEU A 805 -1.60 54.56 36.42
CA LEU A 805 -1.42 55.13 35.07
C LEU A 805 0.01 55.41 34.55
N MET A 806 0.32 54.93 33.34
CA MET A 806 0.40 55.77 32.14
C MET A 806 0.52 54.90 30.87
N ASP A 807 -0.22 55.31 29.85
CA ASP A 807 -0.13 54.89 28.46
C ASP A 807 1.26 55.18 27.86
N GLU A 808 1.71 54.34 26.92
CA GLU A 808 2.12 54.84 25.60
C GLU A 808 2.18 53.70 24.57
N LYS A 809 1.71 54.04 23.37
CA LYS A 809 1.54 53.21 22.17
C LYS A 809 2.87 52.62 21.66
N TYR A 810 2.85 51.39 21.16
CA TYR A 810 2.97 51.03 19.72
C TYR A 810 2.53 49.59 19.50
#